data_AF-A0A3M2AEY5-F1
#
_entry.id   AF-A0A3M2AEY5-F1
#
_cell.length_a   1.000
_cell.length_b   1.000
_cell.length_c   1.000
_cell.angle_alpha   90.00
_cell.angle_beta   90.00
_cell.angle_gamma   90.00
#
_symmetry.space_group_name_H-M   'P 1'
#
loop_
_entity.id
_entity.type
_entity.pdbx_description
1 polymer ?
#
loop_
_entity_poly.entity_id
_entity_poly.type
_entity_poly.pdbx_seq_one_letter_code
_entity_poly.pdbx_strand_id
1 'polypeptide(L)'
;MKSPSSLRFVRSLAVAGLVLLAGCFNRDQPPASTFGANSQLYLQSVLYGRLVDVVDVDDVLVEQDVLIRPDLVIDGISYELSTNPLTQEETLKILQPRSAGGFTILLNAAKTGLEPLDRKGAFDPPPYTMVPRNAAIQLRFSDQLDPATVTPSSIQVFNGAGSNLEELTVRMVVKNDRRTRTGIVILDPTISARESATLGLPANPTGWPASLDGVNDNIKIRIPTEKDLLYGQPVVLTNLKGNRTIKNRFSDPIETSGGGFPVLVQVFRAGNDQDEFRGFLEDLIPPKLIGIQDVTVAEVAAPNGTSSPIRELTYSIDTAYCRDMTPKPGDVFDFSDALLLVTAVLSSGNPAAYVVRGRMLEPADPASGLPPGTGLSLAARLNTAYTIADANLQVCYLGITPDPVYTPGQPLALDPFNTQIRATFSEPIDPRTVTSMHSFVVTAFEMDDAFGAEAAYYRHPTLFPTESVADYIDRQRGYHLKVGPTGTLASSEFGGRVLFGPLEADIDSRSFALTPLTGMAEPNSDPFLQFAVALRGGPDGITDMAGNPVDLSGFVAGTPLPSVAVENQLTVVGGGGLTAANRTKAFSLRANGLDEDDDGQPEYTGQVGYQTGKLTGRAAEGFSRDADNTNQYVGAGISVNASTVPVWNPPYAPLSPAGAVVMTTIRPHDLGFGYRNLGEFNLDVAGMSWVPLGGVVFDDLYPRFSLALAHAKYMPDEQVINGVIIWPFSGLVTESFDANILGYPDFDEKIVFDSSYSISSLNLFTSDSGNTMLPLPDFQDTYTWRDTTIPPSYTGTAESPLSIGAATSTHPDAGLYGAGKAPSIALPLLARFRCYPRGERLGTNKFQTTALLTQNVQTSVPAFRIYSEGGQDASGQWHQVIPDNAAKGGTQPVGGYVVGTGQPTDPTDPLFYWTEVDFVLKVSRVYTHWFDMGGTLGPGQVVGVQLEPEIGNQPVGTSVQIEYRGAVQVDHPNNPTTDPSPLLSAATGFGFYGDYDNASGQVSTPGDWTSDFTDLEGHNYRFLQIRITFVNDVDRGNQAVLDGLGLAWRLG
;
A
#
# COMPACT_ATOMS: atom_id res chain seq x y z
N MET A 1 -0.55 51.64 3.17
CA MET A 1 -1.18 52.75 2.42
C MET A 1 -0.20 53.20 1.35
N LYS A 2 -0.42 52.78 0.09
CA LYS A 2 -0.95 53.58 -1.04
C LYS A 2 0.07 54.63 -1.51
N SER A 3 0.55 54.63 -2.76
CA SER A 3 -0.20 54.57 -4.04
C SER A 3 0.78 54.46 -5.26
N PRO A 4 0.32 54.26 -6.51
CA PRO A 4 0.82 53.19 -7.39
C PRO A 4 1.07 53.59 -8.89
N SER A 5 1.29 52.56 -9.73
CA SER A 5 0.90 52.41 -11.17
C SER A 5 1.63 53.26 -12.23
N SER A 6 1.96 52.86 -13.47
CA SER A 6 1.56 51.76 -14.37
C SER A 6 2.51 51.68 -15.61
N LEU A 7 2.49 50.50 -16.27
CA LEU A 7 2.68 50.21 -17.71
C LEU A 7 3.90 50.74 -18.51
N ARG A 8 4.70 49.82 -19.08
CA ARG A 8 5.22 49.92 -20.45
C ARG A 8 5.29 48.56 -21.17
N PHE A 9 4.91 48.64 -22.44
CA PHE A 9 4.70 47.60 -23.46
C PHE A 9 5.81 47.71 -24.52
N VAL A 10 5.99 46.65 -25.32
CA VAL A 10 6.73 46.55 -26.61
C VAL A 10 8.25 46.35 -26.58
N ARG A 11 8.67 45.12 -26.94
CA ARG A 11 9.64 44.84 -28.03
C ARG A 11 9.71 43.32 -28.27
N SER A 12 9.26 42.85 -29.43
CA SER A 12 9.77 41.64 -30.11
C SER A 12 9.16 41.55 -31.51
N LEU A 13 9.96 41.86 -32.52
CA LEU A 13 9.70 41.56 -33.92
C LEU A 13 11.03 41.10 -34.55
N ALA A 14 10.94 39.98 -35.29
CA ALA A 14 11.91 39.44 -36.25
C ALA A 14 13.15 38.70 -35.71
N VAL A 15 13.04 37.36 -35.62
CA VAL A 15 13.90 36.42 -36.34
C VAL A 15 13.04 35.19 -36.69
N ALA A 16 12.51 35.17 -37.92
CA ALA A 16 11.97 33.96 -38.54
C ALA A 16 13.04 33.48 -39.54
N GLY A 17 13.70 32.35 -39.24
CA GLY A 17 14.69 31.77 -40.12
C GLY A 17 15.43 30.60 -39.46
N LEU A 18 15.19 29.40 -39.99
CA LEU A 18 15.82 28.10 -39.69
C LEU A 18 15.49 27.47 -38.33
N VAL A 19 14.42 26.66 -38.31
CA VAL A 19 14.34 25.46 -37.47
C VAL A 19 14.64 24.28 -38.40
N LEU A 20 15.84 23.72 -38.28
CA LEU A 20 16.19 22.42 -38.84
C LEU A 20 15.54 21.35 -37.96
N LEU A 21 14.42 20.80 -38.43
CA LEU A 21 13.85 19.56 -37.90
C LEU A 21 14.80 18.41 -38.22
N ALA A 22 15.46 17.87 -37.21
CA ALA A 22 16.08 16.55 -37.27
C ALA A 22 14.94 15.51 -37.24
N GLY A 23 14.35 15.23 -38.41
CA GLY A 23 13.50 14.07 -38.60
C GLY A 23 14.39 12.85 -38.79
N CYS A 24 14.15 11.79 -38.01
CA CYS A 24 14.75 10.47 -38.22
C CYS A 24 14.50 10.02 -39.67
N PHE A 25 15.56 9.93 -40.46
CA PHE A 25 15.50 9.49 -41.85
C PHE A 25 15.24 7.99 -41.90
N ASN A 26 13.97 7.59 -42.04
CA ASN A 26 13.59 6.25 -42.43
C ASN A 26 14.01 6.02 -43.90
N ARG A 27 15.01 5.17 -44.14
CA ARG A 27 15.61 4.95 -45.46
C ARG A 27 14.72 4.13 -46.44
N ASP A 28 13.48 3.84 -46.05
CA ASP A 28 12.53 3.00 -46.80
C ASP A 28 11.19 3.69 -47.19
N GLN A 29 11.12 5.03 -47.28
CA GLN A 29 9.91 5.69 -47.77
C GLN A 29 9.61 5.38 -49.26
N PRO A 30 8.41 4.87 -49.61
CA PRO A 30 8.00 4.69 -51.00
C PRO A 30 7.70 6.02 -51.71
N PRO A 31 8.00 6.14 -53.02
CA PRO A 31 7.37 7.16 -53.84
C PRO A 31 5.85 6.94 -53.90
N ALA A 32 5.09 8.04 -54.00
CA ALA A 32 3.62 8.13 -53.90
C ALA A 32 2.79 7.36 -54.97
N SER A 33 3.35 6.34 -55.63
CA SER A 33 2.82 5.73 -56.86
C SER A 33 2.33 4.26 -56.75
N THR A 34 2.16 3.69 -55.55
CA THR A 34 1.62 2.32 -55.40
C THR A 34 0.37 2.28 -54.49
N PHE A 35 -0.84 2.09 -55.06
CA PHE A 35 -2.13 2.40 -54.39
C PHE A 35 -2.94 1.21 -53.88
N GLY A 36 -3.49 1.27 -52.66
CA GLY A 36 -4.55 0.40 -52.12
C GLY A 36 -5.84 0.42 -52.95
N ALA A 37 -6.52 -0.73 -53.05
CA ALA A 37 -7.77 -0.91 -53.83
C ALA A 37 -9.04 -0.37 -53.12
N ASN A 38 -8.93 0.13 -51.89
CA ASN A 38 -10.08 0.53 -51.08
C ASN A 38 -10.53 1.97 -51.38
N SER A 39 -11.83 2.23 -51.35
CA SER A 39 -12.43 3.55 -51.61
C SER A 39 -12.43 4.49 -50.39
N GLN A 40 -12.23 3.95 -49.17
CA GLN A 40 -12.27 4.67 -47.90
C GLN A 40 -11.13 4.22 -46.95
N LEU A 41 -10.64 5.15 -46.12
CA LEU A 41 -9.70 4.88 -45.03
C LEU A 41 -10.49 4.52 -43.76
N TYR A 42 -10.28 3.33 -43.21
CA TYR A 42 -10.92 2.84 -41.98
C TYR A 42 -9.96 1.97 -41.17
N LEU A 43 -10.19 1.87 -39.86
CA LEU A 43 -9.47 0.98 -38.96
C LEU A 43 -9.91 -0.45 -39.22
N GLN A 44 -9.00 -1.33 -39.66
CA GLN A 44 -9.28 -2.73 -40.00
C GLN A 44 -9.32 -3.63 -38.77
N SER A 45 -8.29 -3.53 -37.93
CA SER A 45 -8.10 -4.34 -36.73
C SER A 45 -7.22 -3.63 -35.71
N VAL A 46 -7.39 -3.99 -34.45
CA VAL A 46 -6.51 -3.62 -33.33
C VAL A 46 -5.95 -4.91 -32.78
N LEU A 47 -4.62 -5.01 -32.74
CA LEU A 47 -3.89 -6.19 -32.27
C LEU A 47 -2.90 -5.76 -31.20
N TYR A 48 -2.51 -6.63 -30.27
CA TYR A 48 -1.43 -6.36 -29.34
C TYR A 48 -0.35 -7.45 -29.40
N GLY A 49 0.84 -7.14 -28.87
CA GLY A 49 1.99 -8.03 -28.90
C GLY A 49 3.21 -7.45 -28.16
N ARG A 50 4.31 -8.19 -28.22
CA ARG A 50 5.62 -7.76 -27.72
C ARG A 50 6.37 -6.99 -28.81
N LEU A 51 6.94 -5.83 -28.48
CA LEU A 51 7.66 -4.98 -29.42
C LEU A 51 9.16 -5.32 -29.36
N VAL A 52 9.76 -5.68 -30.50
CA VAL A 52 11.17 -6.11 -30.57
C VAL A 52 11.88 -5.58 -31.81
N ASP A 53 13.20 -5.43 -31.70
CA ASP A 53 14.10 -5.39 -32.86
C ASP A 53 14.51 -6.82 -33.25
N VAL A 54 14.64 -7.09 -34.54
CA VAL A 54 14.94 -8.45 -35.05
C VAL A 54 16.35 -8.50 -35.61
N VAL A 55 17.15 -9.43 -35.10
CA VAL A 55 18.51 -9.73 -35.59
C VAL A 55 18.62 -11.18 -36.08
N ASP A 56 19.60 -11.45 -36.93
CA ASP A 56 19.95 -12.82 -37.33
C ASP A 56 21.02 -13.44 -36.41
N VAL A 57 21.44 -14.68 -36.71
CA VAL A 57 22.43 -15.41 -35.91
C VAL A 57 23.79 -14.70 -35.80
N ASP A 58 24.13 -13.88 -36.80
CA ASP A 58 25.38 -13.11 -36.88
C ASP A 58 25.23 -11.71 -36.25
N ASP A 59 24.14 -11.48 -35.50
CA ASP A 59 23.79 -10.23 -34.84
C ASP A 59 23.63 -9.06 -35.83
N VAL A 60 23.19 -9.32 -37.05
CA VAL A 60 22.87 -8.27 -38.04
C VAL A 60 21.41 -7.85 -37.88
N LEU A 61 21.18 -6.55 -37.68
CA LEU A 61 19.82 -5.98 -37.64
C LEU A 61 19.09 -6.19 -38.96
N VAL A 62 17.89 -6.75 -38.88
CA VAL A 62 17.04 -7.06 -40.04
C VAL A 62 15.82 -6.16 -40.10
N GLU A 63 15.12 -5.99 -38.98
CA GLU A 63 13.96 -5.10 -38.85
C GLU A 63 13.91 -4.48 -37.45
N GLN A 64 13.43 -3.24 -37.35
CA GLN A 64 13.23 -2.54 -36.07
C GLN A 64 11.76 -2.39 -35.74
N ASP A 65 11.38 -2.17 -34.47
CA ASP A 65 10.01 -1.90 -33.98
C ASP A 65 8.97 -2.93 -34.45
N VAL A 66 9.30 -4.22 -34.41
CA VAL A 66 8.44 -5.31 -34.89
C VAL A 66 7.55 -5.81 -33.77
N LEU A 67 6.23 -5.85 -34.01
CA LEU A 67 5.30 -6.52 -33.11
C LEU A 67 5.30 -8.02 -33.38
N ILE A 68 5.60 -8.82 -32.35
CA ILE A 68 5.54 -10.29 -32.37
C ILE A 68 4.44 -10.80 -31.41
N ARG A 69 3.98 -12.02 -31.64
CA ARG A 69 2.96 -12.65 -30.79
C ARG A 69 3.47 -12.81 -29.34
N PRO A 70 2.63 -12.52 -28.32
CA PRO A 70 3.02 -12.66 -26.91
C PRO A 70 3.48 -14.05 -26.50
N ASP A 71 2.87 -15.10 -27.07
CA ASP A 71 3.10 -16.50 -26.74
C ASP A 71 4.18 -17.17 -27.62
N LEU A 72 5.15 -16.38 -28.10
CA LEU A 72 6.27 -16.92 -28.86
C LEU A 72 7.19 -17.72 -27.94
N VAL A 73 7.37 -19.01 -28.24
CA VAL A 73 8.26 -19.88 -27.45
C VAL A 73 9.73 -19.55 -27.72
N ILE A 74 10.42 -19.07 -26.68
CA ILE A 74 11.87 -18.84 -26.68
C ILE A 74 12.58 -20.13 -26.28
N ASP A 75 13.11 -20.85 -27.27
CA ASP A 75 13.62 -22.23 -27.12
C ASP A 75 15.16 -22.33 -27.11
N GLY A 76 15.88 -21.23 -27.38
CA GLY A 76 17.34 -21.23 -27.53
C GLY A 76 17.84 -22.03 -28.75
N ILE A 77 16.94 -22.42 -29.66
CA ILE A 77 17.24 -23.19 -30.88
C ILE A 77 16.79 -22.42 -32.12
N SER A 78 15.58 -21.87 -32.08
CA SER A 78 14.95 -21.06 -33.12
C SER A 78 15.03 -19.57 -32.78
N TYR A 79 14.77 -19.24 -31.51
CA TYR A 79 14.69 -17.86 -31.01
C TYR A 79 15.45 -17.69 -29.69
N GLU A 80 16.11 -16.55 -29.57
CA GLU A 80 16.60 -15.96 -28.32
C GLU A 80 15.98 -14.57 -28.15
N LEU A 81 15.58 -14.24 -26.93
CA LEU A 81 15.13 -12.89 -26.56
C LEU A 81 16.17 -12.29 -25.61
N SER A 82 16.45 -11.00 -25.77
CA SER A 82 17.35 -10.27 -24.86
C SER A 82 16.91 -8.82 -24.72
N THR A 83 17.02 -8.26 -23.52
CA THR A 83 16.71 -6.86 -23.23
C THR A 83 18.00 -6.07 -23.00
N ASN A 84 18.09 -4.89 -23.61
CA ASN A 84 19.23 -4.01 -23.39
C ASN A 84 19.09 -3.26 -22.04
N PRO A 85 20.08 -3.35 -21.14
CA PRO A 85 19.99 -2.72 -19.82
C PRO A 85 20.17 -1.20 -19.86
N LEU A 86 20.17 -0.53 -20.99
CA LEU A 86 20.20 0.94 -21.05
C LEU A 86 19.09 1.49 -21.92
N THR A 87 18.89 0.93 -23.11
CA THR A 87 17.82 1.37 -24.01
C THR A 87 16.46 0.75 -23.66
N GLN A 88 16.42 -0.33 -22.86
CA GLN A 88 15.24 -1.17 -22.61
C GLN A 88 14.64 -1.80 -23.87
N GLU A 89 15.29 -1.64 -25.02
CA GLU A 89 14.85 -2.26 -26.26
C GLU A 89 15.05 -3.77 -26.17
N GLU A 90 14.00 -4.50 -26.51
CA GLU A 90 14.04 -5.94 -26.63
C GLU A 90 14.50 -6.35 -28.03
N THR A 91 15.36 -7.36 -28.10
CA THR A 91 15.85 -7.93 -29.35
C THR A 91 15.46 -9.39 -29.46
N LEU A 92 14.76 -9.75 -30.54
CA LEU A 92 14.53 -11.12 -30.95
C LEU A 92 15.64 -11.55 -31.91
N LYS A 93 16.52 -12.44 -31.44
CA LYS A 93 17.52 -13.10 -32.27
C LYS A 93 16.95 -14.37 -32.87
N ILE A 94 16.90 -14.42 -34.20
CA ILE A 94 16.56 -15.64 -34.92
C ILE A 94 17.86 -16.41 -35.17
N LEU A 95 17.95 -17.63 -34.65
CA LEU A 95 19.15 -18.48 -34.67
C LEU A 95 19.36 -19.17 -36.04
N GLN A 96 19.19 -18.39 -37.12
CA GLN A 96 19.45 -18.74 -38.50
C GLN A 96 20.07 -17.53 -39.22
N PRO A 97 21.00 -17.73 -40.17
CA PRO A 97 21.50 -16.63 -40.99
C PRO A 97 20.37 -16.02 -41.83
N ARG A 98 20.36 -14.69 -42.00
CA ARG A 98 19.36 -14.00 -42.85
C ARG A 98 19.28 -14.54 -44.26
N SER A 99 20.39 -15.07 -44.79
CA SER A 99 20.47 -15.66 -46.14
C SER A 99 19.76 -17.01 -46.26
N ALA A 100 19.43 -17.67 -45.15
CA ALA A 100 18.75 -18.95 -45.13
C ALA A 100 17.22 -18.80 -45.24
N GLY A 101 16.57 -19.70 -46.00
CA GLY A 101 15.10 -19.71 -46.10
C GLY A 101 14.38 -19.91 -44.76
N GLY A 102 15.04 -20.61 -43.81
CA GLY A 102 14.53 -20.81 -42.45
C GLY A 102 14.30 -19.52 -41.67
N PHE A 103 15.17 -18.51 -41.84
CA PHE A 103 15.02 -17.21 -41.17
C PHE A 103 13.69 -16.54 -41.53
N THR A 104 13.34 -16.51 -42.82
CA THR A 104 12.08 -15.87 -43.27
C THR A 104 10.84 -16.61 -42.76
N ILE A 105 10.92 -17.95 -42.64
CA ILE A 105 9.83 -18.76 -42.08
C ILE A 105 9.63 -18.41 -40.61
N LEU A 106 10.71 -18.39 -39.83
CA LEU A 106 10.68 -18.06 -38.40
C LEU A 106 10.23 -16.62 -38.14
N LEU A 107 10.70 -15.66 -38.92
CA LEU A 107 10.27 -14.26 -38.80
C LEU A 107 8.77 -14.09 -39.10
N ASN A 108 8.28 -14.76 -40.14
CA ASN A 108 6.85 -14.73 -40.45
C ASN A 108 6.03 -15.40 -39.35
N ALA A 109 6.49 -16.54 -38.82
CA ALA A 109 5.82 -17.25 -37.73
C ALA A 109 5.69 -16.37 -36.47
N ALA A 110 6.74 -15.62 -36.12
CA ALA A 110 6.72 -14.68 -34.99
C ALA A 110 5.72 -13.53 -35.18
N LYS A 111 5.53 -13.06 -36.43
CA LYS A 111 4.62 -11.95 -36.78
C LYS A 111 3.17 -12.37 -37.02
N THR A 112 2.93 -13.66 -37.30
CA THR A 112 1.58 -14.20 -37.52
C THR A 112 0.98 -14.68 -36.20
N GLY A 113 -0.33 -14.44 -36.00
CA GLY A 113 -1.02 -14.88 -34.78
C GLY A 113 -0.96 -13.88 -33.63
N LEU A 114 -0.77 -12.58 -33.90
CA LEU A 114 -0.99 -11.52 -32.91
C LEU A 114 -2.41 -11.59 -32.34
N GLU A 115 -2.54 -11.26 -31.05
CA GLU A 115 -3.79 -11.30 -30.31
C GLU A 115 -4.70 -10.12 -30.70
N PRO A 116 -5.98 -10.35 -31.05
CA PRO A 116 -6.91 -9.28 -31.39
C PRO A 116 -7.56 -8.67 -30.15
N LEU A 117 -7.82 -7.37 -30.22
CA LEU A 117 -8.66 -6.67 -29.26
C LEU A 117 -10.13 -6.76 -29.66
N ASP A 118 -11.01 -7.13 -28.73
CA ASP A 118 -12.46 -7.13 -28.99
C ASP A 118 -12.95 -5.73 -29.33
N ARG A 119 -13.82 -5.58 -30.33
CA ARG A 119 -14.36 -4.26 -30.69
C ARG A 119 -15.42 -3.81 -29.69
N LYS A 120 -14.97 -3.23 -28.58
CA LYS A 120 -15.81 -2.66 -27.54
C LYS A 120 -15.56 -1.16 -27.33
N GLY A 121 -16.63 -0.45 -27.03
CA GLY A 121 -16.63 0.91 -26.50
C GLY A 121 -16.87 0.92 -24.97
N ALA A 122 -16.93 2.13 -24.41
CA ALA A 122 -17.01 2.35 -22.95
C ALA A 122 -18.36 1.96 -22.32
N PHE A 123 -19.37 1.60 -23.11
CA PHE A 123 -20.71 1.23 -22.64
C PHE A 123 -21.10 -0.20 -23.01
N ASP A 124 -20.18 -0.95 -23.62
CA ASP A 124 -20.40 -2.36 -23.90
C ASP A 124 -20.29 -3.17 -22.60
N PRO A 125 -21.00 -4.30 -22.47
CA PRO A 125 -20.96 -5.09 -21.24
C PRO A 125 -19.57 -5.73 -21.04
N PRO A 126 -19.07 -5.81 -19.79
CA PRO A 126 -17.85 -6.55 -19.47
C PRO A 126 -18.00 -8.07 -19.70
N PRO A 127 -16.91 -8.87 -19.72
CA PRO A 127 -15.52 -8.49 -19.47
C PRO A 127 -14.86 -7.83 -20.69
N TYR A 128 -13.90 -6.93 -20.46
CA TYR A 128 -13.07 -6.34 -21.50
C TYR A 128 -11.83 -7.19 -21.78
N THR A 129 -11.28 -7.11 -23.00
CA THR A 129 -10.02 -7.81 -23.34
C THR A 129 -8.90 -7.30 -22.43
N MET A 130 -8.21 -8.23 -21.77
CA MET A 130 -7.02 -7.92 -20.96
C MET A 130 -5.82 -7.75 -21.90
N VAL A 131 -5.12 -6.64 -21.76
CA VAL A 131 -3.87 -6.35 -22.48
C VAL A 131 -2.75 -6.21 -21.44
N PRO A 132 -1.64 -6.95 -21.60
CA PRO A 132 -0.52 -6.82 -20.69
C PRO A 132 0.04 -5.40 -20.65
N ARG A 133 0.50 -4.95 -19.48
CA ARG A 133 0.88 -3.55 -19.23
C ARG A 133 2.03 -3.05 -20.12
N ASN A 134 3.04 -3.87 -20.37
CA ASN A 134 4.15 -3.56 -21.27
C ASN A 134 3.92 -4.00 -22.73
N ALA A 135 2.69 -4.36 -23.12
CA ALA A 135 2.39 -4.73 -24.51
C ALA A 135 2.14 -3.50 -25.40
N ALA A 136 2.68 -3.53 -26.61
CA ALA A 136 2.40 -2.52 -27.63
C ALA A 136 1.13 -2.86 -28.42
N ILE A 137 0.43 -1.83 -28.90
CA ILE A 137 -0.83 -1.96 -29.65
C ILE A 137 -0.61 -1.58 -31.10
N GLN A 138 -0.96 -2.47 -32.02
CA GLN A 138 -0.94 -2.23 -33.46
C GLN A 138 -2.34 -1.89 -34.00
N LEU A 139 -2.51 -0.66 -34.45
CA LEU A 139 -3.66 -0.19 -35.21
C LEU A 139 -3.39 -0.40 -36.71
N ARG A 140 -4.18 -1.27 -37.36
CA ARG A 140 -4.04 -1.56 -38.79
C ARG A 140 -5.14 -0.87 -39.59
N PHE A 141 -4.76 -0.17 -40.65
CA PHE A 141 -5.65 0.64 -41.49
C PHE A 141 -5.74 0.12 -42.92
N SER A 142 -6.87 0.41 -43.57
CA SER A 142 -7.22 -0.08 -44.90
C SER A 142 -6.41 0.51 -46.06
N ASP A 143 -5.61 1.54 -45.79
CA ASP A 143 -4.75 2.25 -46.76
C ASP A 143 -3.51 2.78 -46.02
N GLN A 144 -2.45 3.11 -46.76
CA GLN A 144 -1.23 3.70 -46.19
C GLN A 144 -1.49 5.09 -45.61
N LEU A 145 -0.93 5.37 -44.43
CA LEU A 145 -1.15 6.61 -43.68
C LEU A 145 -0.12 7.69 -44.03
N ASP A 146 -0.53 8.95 -43.95
CA ASP A 146 0.38 10.09 -43.91
C ASP A 146 0.97 10.25 -42.49
N PRO A 147 2.29 10.01 -42.28
CA PRO A 147 2.92 10.12 -40.97
C PRO A 147 2.75 11.49 -40.32
N ALA A 148 2.63 12.58 -41.10
CA ALA A 148 2.44 13.93 -40.57
C ALA A 148 1.06 14.12 -39.90
N THR A 149 0.12 13.20 -40.13
CA THR A 149 -1.21 13.24 -39.52
C THR A 149 -1.35 12.32 -38.31
N VAL A 150 -0.35 11.51 -37.98
CA VAL A 150 -0.33 10.65 -36.80
C VAL A 150 0.26 11.46 -35.63
N THR A 151 -0.60 11.95 -34.75
CA THR A 151 -0.22 12.80 -33.63
C THR A 151 -1.07 12.43 -32.39
N PRO A 152 -0.67 12.87 -31.18
CA PRO A 152 -1.51 12.73 -29.98
C PRO A 152 -2.93 13.30 -30.14
N SER A 153 -3.14 14.26 -31.06
CA SER A 153 -4.48 14.80 -31.33
C SER A 153 -5.33 13.94 -32.27
N SER A 154 -4.74 13.14 -33.14
CA SER A 154 -5.46 12.29 -34.11
C SER A 154 -5.62 10.83 -33.65
N ILE A 155 -4.79 10.41 -32.70
CA ILE A 155 -4.92 9.17 -31.93
C ILE A 155 -4.70 9.54 -30.48
N GLN A 156 -5.78 9.65 -29.72
CA GLN A 156 -5.77 10.06 -28.33
C GLN A 156 -5.90 8.82 -27.44
N VAL A 157 -5.14 8.75 -26.37
CA VAL A 157 -5.15 7.60 -25.44
C VAL A 157 -5.43 8.10 -24.04
N PHE A 158 -6.33 7.43 -23.32
CA PHE A 158 -6.78 7.84 -22.00
C PHE A 158 -6.78 6.69 -21.01
N ASN A 159 -6.49 6.99 -19.75
CA ASN A 159 -6.72 6.16 -18.58
C ASN A 159 -8.01 6.60 -17.86
N GLY A 160 -8.72 5.64 -17.27
CA GLY A 160 -9.93 5.84 -16.48
C GLY A 160 -11.24 5.55 -17.23
N ALA A 161 -12.34 5.63 -16.48
CA ALA A 161 -13.69 5.34 -16.95
C ALA A 161 -14.65 6.53 -16.72
N GLY A 162 -15.75 6.55 -17.48
CA GLY A 162 -16.76 7.61 -17.36
C GLY A 162 -16.21 9.01 -17.67
N SER A 163 -16.42 9.96 -16.75
CA SER A 163 -15.98 11.36 -16.87
C SER A 163 -14.55 11.62 -16.37
N ASN A 164 -13.92 10.65 -15.70
CA ASN A 164 -12.59 10.80 -15.11
C ASN A 164 -11.55 10.20 -16.07
N LEU A 165 -11.25 10.92 -17.15
CA LEU A 165 -10.28 10.51 -18.15
C LEU A 165 -9.00 11.33 -18.02
N GLU A 166 -7.86 10.65 -17.89
CA GLU A 166 -6.53 11.24 -17.92
C GLU A 166 -5.85 10.88 -19.24
N GLU A 167 -5.29 11.87 -19.95
CA GLU A 167 -4.61 11.62 -21.23
C GLU A 167 -3.25 10.96 -21.00
N LEU A 168 -3.01 9.83 -21.66
CA LEU A 168 -1.75 9.11 -21.61
C LEU A 168 -0.88 9.46 -22.82
N THR A 169 0.39 9.71 -22.55
CA THR A 169 1.40 9.89 -23.60
C THR A 169 2.00 8.54 -23.98
N VAL A 170 2.02 8.22 -25.27
CA VAL A 170 2.59 6.99 -25.82
C VAL A 170 3.48 7.30 -27.02
N ARG A 171 4.52 6.48 -27.25
CA ARG A 171 5.33 6.55 -28.46
C ARG A 171 4.51 5.99 -29.64
N MET A 172 4.50 6.72 -30.76
CA MET A 172 3.77 6.31 -31.97
C MET A 172 4.72 6.02 -33.13
N VAL A 173 4.74 4.77 -33.60
CA VAL A 173 5.56 4.36 -34.75
C VAL A 173 4.67 4.10 -35.97
N VAL A 174 4.92 4.83 -37.06
CA VAL A 174 4.15 4.70 -38.30
C VAL A 174 4.87 3.80 -39.29
N LYS A 175 4.21 2.72 -39.72
CA LYS A 175 4.72 1.78 -40.72
C LYS A 175 3.74 1.63 -41.89
N ASN A 176 4.24 1.78 -43.12
CA ASN A 176 3.44 1.61 -44.33
C ASN A 176 3.92 0.36 -45.11
N ASP A 177 3.08 -0.67 -45.19
CA ASP A 177 3.39 -1.89 -45.93
C ASP A 177 3.03 -1.71 -47.41
N ARG A 178 4.01 -1.90 -48.30
CA ARG A 178 3.83 -1.78 -49.76
C ARG A 178 3.18 -3.00 -50.39
N ARG A 179 3.37 -4.19 -49.83
CA ARG A 179 2.86 -5.46 -50.36
C ARG A 179 1.36 -5.57 -50.10
N THR A 180 0.93 -5.27 -48.88
CA THR A 180 -0.49 -5.30 -48.49
C THR A 180 -1.21 -3.98 -48.75
N ARG A 181 -0.46 -2.89 -48.97
CA ARG A 181 -0.97 -1.51 -49.16
C ARG A 181 -1.77 -1.03 -47.95
N THR A 182 -1.33 -1.38 -46.75
CA THR A 182 -1.95 -1.00 -45.47
C THR A 182 -1.03 -0.09 -44.66
N GLY A 183 -1.63 0.83 -43.91
CA GLY A 183 -0.94 1.63 -42.90
C GLY A 183 -1.05 0.99 -41.52
N ILE A 184 0.00 1.11 -40.73
CA ILE A 184 0.10 0.59 -39.37
C ILE A 184 0.59 1.72 -38.46
N VAL A 185 -0.06 1.86 -37.31
CA VAL A 185 0.47 2.65 -36.18
C VAL A 185 0.68 1.70 -35.01
N ILE A 186 1.88 1.68 -34.47
CA ILE A 186 2.18 0.99 -33.21
C ILE A 186 2.15 2.05 -32.11
N LEU A 187 1.33 1.81 -31.09
CA LEU A 187 1.29 2.55 -29.85
C LEU A 187 2.15 1.77 -28.85
N ASP A 188 3.25 2.37 -28.47
CA ASP A 188 4.19 1.82 -27.50
C ASP A 188 4.05 2.62 -26.20
N PRO A 189 3.50 2.01 -25.14
CA PRO A 189 3.34 2.68 -23.86
C PRO A 189 4.64 2.72 -23.06
N THR A 190 5.63 1.89 -23.40
CA THR A 190 6.92 1.82 -22.71
C THR A 190 7.91 2.79 -23.33
N ILE A 191 8.45 3.70 -22.52
CA ILE A 191 9.41 4.72 -22.97
C ILE A 191 10.55 4.75 -21.95
N SER A 192 11.75 4.37 -22.37
CA SER A 192 12.93 4.43 -21.50
C SER A 192 13.36 5.88 -21.21
N ALA A 193 14.16 6.12 -20.15
CA ALA A 193 14.72 7.46 -19.90
C ALA A 193 15.60 7.97 -21.06
N ARG A 194 16.29 7.09 -21.79
CA ARG A 194 17.11 7.48 -22.94
C ARG A 194 16.26 7.92 -24.14
N GLU A 195 15.18 7.20 -24.41
CA GLU A 195 14.20 7.59 -25.43
C GLU A 195 13.46 8.87 -25.05
N SER A 196 13.12 9.05 -23.77
CA SER A 196 12.48 10.25 -23.25
C SER A 196 13.25 11.51 -23.64
N ALA A 197 14.58 11.51 -23.44
CA ALA A 197 15.45 12.63 -23.80
C ALA A 197 15.48 12.91 -25.32
N THR A 198 15.40 11.84 -26.14
CA THR A 198 15.48 11.93 -27.61
C THR A 198 14.14 12.34 -28.24
N LEU A 199 13.03 11.78 -27.73
CA LEU A 199 11.67 11.98 -28.25
C LEU A 199 10.97 13.21 -27.64
N GLY A 200 11.46 13.71 -26.49
CA GLY A 200 10.79 14.75 -25.73
C GLY A 200 9.47 14.30 -25.09
N LEU A 201 9.32 12.98 -24.86
CA LEU A 201 8.18 12.37 -24.19
C LEU A 201 8.58 12.00 -22.75
N PRO A 202 7.66 11.94 -21.77
CA PRO A 202 7.97 11.44 -20.42
C PRO A 202 8.42 9.98 -20.46
N ALA A 203 9.38 9.60 -19.63
CA ALA A 203 9.73 8.20 -19.41
C ALA A 203 8.55 7.46 -18.78
N ASN A 204 8.31 6.23 -19.23
CA ASN A 204 7.31 5.32 -18.69
C ASN A 204 7.80 3.87 -18.86
N PRO A 205 8.53 3.32 -17.89
CA PRO A 205 9.06 1.96 -17.97
C PRO A 205 7.98 0.87 -17.81
N THR A 206 6.84 1.18 -17.18
CA THR A 206 5.83 0.17 -16.80
C THR A 206 4.69 0.00 -17.81
N GLY A 207 4.61 0.89 -18.79
CA GLY A 207 3.59 0.85 -19.83
C GLY A 207 2.19 1.30 -19.34
N TRP A 208 1.16 0.52 -19.64
CA TRP A 208 -0.22 0.85 -19.28
C TRP A 208 -0.43 0.86 -17.75
N PRO A 209 -1.17 1.84 -17.21
CA PRO A 209 -1.62 1.82 -15.81
C PRO A 209 -2.44 0.55 -15.51
N ALA A 210 -2.25 -0.06 -14.35
CA ALA A 210 -2.99 -1.25 -13.95
C ALA A 210 -4.50 -0.99 -13.83
N SER A 211 -5.32 -1.98 -14.19
CA SER A 211 -6.77 -1.92 -13.97
C SER A 211 -7.13 -2.11 -12.50
N LEU A 212 -8.28 -1.57 -12.09
CA LEU A 212 -8.77 -1.68 -10.71
C LEU A 212 -9.25 -3.10 -10.35
N ASP A 213 -9.69 -3.88 -11.34
CA ASP A 213 -10.25 -5.21 -11.15
C ASP A 213 -10.02 -6.10 -12.39
N GLY A 214 -10.47 -7.37 -12.31
CA GLY A 214 -10.31 -8.39 -13.34
C GLY A 214 -11.19 -8.25 -14.59
N VAL A 215 -12.08 -7.26 -14.66
CA VAL A 215 -13.29 -7.32 -15.51
C VAL A 215 -13.54 -6.02 -16.28
N ASN A 216 -13.41 -4.87 -15.62
CA ASN A 216 -13.77 -3.55 -16.13
C ASN A 216 -12.62 -2.90 -16.90
N ASP A 217 -12.95 -1.95 -17.78
CA ASP A 217 -11.97 -1.21 -18.54
C ASP A 217 -11.27 -0.11 -17.74
N ASN A 218 -10.08 0.24 -18.21
CA ASN A 218 -9.39 1.44 -17.77
C ASN A 218 -8.66 2.17 -18.90
N ILE A 219 -8.45 1.56 -20.07
CA ILE A 219 -7.76 2.22 -21.19
C ILE A 219 -8.72 2.45 -22.36
N LYS A 220 -8.66 3.66 -22.91
CA LYS A 220 -9.50 4.11 -24.03
C LYS A 220 -8.68 4.79 -25.11
N ILE A 221 -8.78 4.29 -26.34
CA ILE A 221 -8.21 4.89 -27.54
C ILE A 221 -9.33 5.60 -28.32
N ARG A 222 -9.12 6.87 -28.68
CA ARG A 222 -10.04 7.69 -29.47
C ARG A 222 -9.37 8.14 -30.77
N ILE A 223 -10.07 7.96 -31.89
CA ILE A 223 -9.60 8.38 -33.22
C ILE A 223 -10.67 9.29 -33.84
N PRO A 224 -10.48 10.63 -33.81
CA PRO A 224 -11.42 11.58 -34.42
C PRO A 224 -11.57 11.37 -35.93
N THR A 225 -12.81 11.38 -36.42
CA THR A 225 -13.08 11.23 -37.87
C THR A 225 -13.24 12.56 -38.59
N GLU A 226 -13.46 13.65 -37.86
CA GLU A 226 -13.60 15.02 -38.37
C GLU A 226 -12.83 16.01 -37.49
N LYS A 227 -12.44 17.15 -38.07
CA LYS A 227 -11.72 18.19 -37.34
C LYS A 227 -12.71 19.00 -36.51
N ASP A 228 -12.41 19.17 -35.23
CA ASP A 228 -13.24 19.91 -34.28
C ASP A 228 -12.35 20.81 -33.40
N LEU A 229 -12.05 22.01 -33.91
CA LEU A 229 -11.15 22.95 -33.25
C LEU A 229 -11.66 23.45 -31.90
N LEU A 230 -12.98 23.45 -31.69
CA LEU A 230 -13.61 23.89 -30.44
C LEU A 230 -13.43 22.87 -29.32
N TYR A 231 -13.19 21.61 -29.66
CA TYR A 231 -13.04 20.50 -28.72
C TYR A 231 -11.66 19.83 -28.83
N GLY A 232 -10.63 20.58 -29.25
CA GLY A 232 -9.24 20.12 -29.20
C GLY A 232 -8.87 19.04 -30.22
N GLN A 233 -9.59 18.94 -31.35
CA GLN A 233 -9.33 17.97 -32.43
C GLN A 233 -8.87 18.68 -33.72
N PRO A 234 -7.66 19.28 -33.76
CA PRO A 234 -7.19 20.05 -34.91
C PRO A 234 -6.76 19.20 -36.11
N VAL A 235 -6.46 17.91 -35.88
CA VAL A 235 -5.89 16.98 -36.86
C VAL A 235 -6.70 15.69 -36.88
N VAL A 236 -6.88 15.12 -38.07
CA VAL A 236 -7.49 13.80 -38.29
C VAL A 236 -6.57 12.97 -39.16
N LEU A 237 -6.59 11.64 -38.98
CA LEU A 237 -5.80 10.72 -39.77
C LEU A 237 -6.18 10.80 -41.25
N THR A 238 -5.15 10.86 -42.12
CA THR A 238 -5.32 10.80 -43.57
C THR A 238 -4.44 9.74 -44.21
N ASN A 239 -4.81 9.34 -45.43
CA ASN A 239 -3.93 8.51 -46.24
C ASN A 239 -2.72 9.30 -46.74
N LEU A 240 -1.69 8.61 -47.27
CA LEU A 240 -0.43 9.23 -47.74
C LEU A 240 -0.59 10.37 -48.77
N LYS A 241 -1.75 10.44 -49.45
CA LYS A 241 -2.10 11.50 -50.40
C LYS A 241 -2.84 12.70 -49.80
N GLY A 242 -3.26 12.60 -48.54
CA GLY A 242 -4.12 13.58 -47.87
C GLY A 242 -5.53 13.70 -48.44
N ASN A 243 -5.96 12.79 -49.33
CA ASN A 243 -7.24 12.88 -50.04
C ASN A 243 -8.35 12.00 -49.44
N ARG A 244 -8.03 11.20 -48.42
CA ARG A 244 -8.99 10.39 -47.66
C ARG A 244 -8.74 10.60 -46.18
N THR A 245 -9.79 10.92 -45.44
CA THR A 245 -9.78 10.97 -43.97
C THR A 245 -10.33 9.66 -43.41
N ILE A 246 -9.96 9.32 -42.17
CA ILE A 246 -10.51 8.17 -41.45
C ILE A 246 -12.04 8.26 -41.35
N LYS A 247 -12.72 7.13 -41.55
CA LYS A 247 -14.17 6.97 -41.40
C LYS A 247 -14.49 5.73 -40.58
N ASN A 248 -15.60 5.77 -39.86
CA ASN A 248 -16.12 4.63 -39.10
C ASN A 248 -16.93 3.68 -39.99
N ARG A 249 -16.92 2.40 -39.63
CA ARG A 249 -17.84 1.38 -40.15
C ARG A 249 -19.05 1.24 -39.24
N PHE A 250 -20.08 0.57 -39.74
CA PHE A 250 -21.29 0.28 -38.96
C PHE A 250 -21.01 -0.58 -37.70
N SER A 251 -19.98 -1.42 -37.75
CA SER A 251 -19.57 -2.31 -36.65
C SER A 251 -18.55 -1.69 -35.69
N ASP A 252 -18.14 -0.45 -35.91
CA ASP A 252 -17.10 0.15 -35.09
C ASP A 252 -17.74 0.84 -33.86
N PRO A 253 -17.17 0.69 -32.65
CA PRO A 253 -17.64 1.44 -31.51
C PRO A 253 -17.38 2.92 -31.74
N ILE A 254 -18.39 3.75 -31.52
CA ILE A 254 -18.28 5.19 -31.67
C ILE A 254 -18.82 5.91 -30.45
N GLU A 255 -18.26 7.08 -30.21
CA GLU A 255 -18.85 8.09 -29.37
C GLU A 255 -19.04 9.37 -30.19
N THR A 256 -19.64 10.38 -29.56
CA THR A 256 -19.87 11.69 -30.20
C THR A 256 -18.96 12.73 -29.56
N SER A 257 -18.23 13.50 -30.37
CA SER A 257 -17.47 14.66 -29.90
C SER A 257 -18.42 15.73 -29.34
N GLY A 258 -17.90 16.71 -28.59
CA GLY A 258 -18.71 17.84 -28.13
C GLY A 258 -19.36 18.65 -29.27
N GLY A 259 -18.77 18.61 -30.48
CA GLY A 259 -19.32 19.22 -31.69
C GLY A 259 -20.31 18.35 -32.47
N GLY A 260 -20.61 17.14 -32.00
CA GLY A 260 -21.57 16.24 -32.66
C GLY A 260 -20.98 15.29 -33.70
N PHE A 261 -19.65 15.22 -33.83
CA PHE A 261 -18.99 14.39 -34.84
C PHE A 261 -18.65 12.99 -34.30
N PRO A 262 -18.71 11.93 -35.12
CA PRO A 262 -18.36 10.60 -34.68
C PRO A 262 -16.86 10.49 -34.40
N VAL A 263 -16.52 9.88 -33.26
CA VAL A 263 -15.16 9.54 -32.85
C VAL A 263 -15.10 8.02 -32.69
N LEU A 264 -14.15 7.38 -33.38
CA LEU A 264 -13.93 5.94 -33.21
C LEU A 264 -13.34 5.69 -31.82
N VAL A 265 -13.88 4.70 -31.11
CA VAL A 265 -13.44 4.36 -29.76
C VAL A 265 -13.07 2.89 -29.71
N GLN A 266 -11.99 2.60 -29.00
CA GLN A 266 -11.57 1.26 -28.66
C GLN A 266 -11.20 1.23 -27.19
N VAL A 267 -11.81 0.34 -26.42
CA VAL A 267 -11.62 0.22 -24.98
C VAL A 267 -11.10 -1.16 -24.62
N PHE A 268 -10.23 -1.22 -23.61
CA PHE A 268 -9.71 -2.46 -23.06
C PHE A 268 -9.32 -2.32 -21.59
N ARG A 269 -9.04 -3.46 -20.97
CA ARG A 269 -8.52 -3.56 -19.61
C ARG A 269 -7.02 -3.80 -19.68
N ALA A 270 -6.22 -2.99 -19.00
CA ALA A 270 -4.81 -3.31 -18.78
C ALA A 270 -4.68 -4.35 -17.66
N GLY A 271 -3.69 -5.24 -17.73
CA GLY A 271 -3.43 -6.24 -16.68
C GLY A 271 -3.19 -5.61 -15.29
N ASN A 272 -3.41 -6.39 -14.23
CA ASN A 272 -3.15 -6.00 -12.84
C ASN A 272 -2.47 -7.14 -12.05
N ASP A 273 -2.14 -6.88 -10.77
CA ASP A 273 -1.40 -7.82 -9.92
C ASP A 273 -2.07 -9.19 -9.70
N GLN A 274 -3.37 -9.33 -9.99
CA GLN A 274 -4.12 -10.59 -9.87
C GLN A 274 -4.09 -11.43 -11.16
N ASP A 275 -3.65 -10.85 -12.27
CA ASP A 275 -3.49 -11.55 -13.55
C ASP A 275 -2.17 -12.33 -13.60
N GLU A 276 -2.04 -13.27 -14.56
CA GLU A 276 -0.78 -13.97 -14.82
C GLU A 276 0.36 -12.97 -15.05
N PHE A 277 1.54 -13.27 -14.51
CA PHE A 277 2.72 -12.39 -14.56
C PHE A 277 2.44 -10.96 -14.04
N ARG A 278 1.55 -10.82 -13.06
CA ARG A 278 1.09 -9.54 -12.50
C ARG A 278 0.54 -8.56 -13.55
N GLY A 279 0.00 -9.11 -14.64
CA GLY A 279 -0.56 -8.33 -15.74
C GLY A 279 0.48 -7.79 -16.73
N PHE A 280 1.71 -8.30 -16.72
CA PHE A 280 2.75 -8.01 -17.71
C PHE A 280 2.89 -9.15 -18.74
N LEU A 281 3.62 -8.92 -19.83
CA LEU A 281 3.99 -9.97 -20.77
C LEU A 281 4.86 -11.01 -20.07
N GLU A 282 4.74 -12.29 -20.45
CA GLU A 282 5.57 -13.37 -19.93
C GLU A 282 7.05 -13.02 -20.07
N ASP A 283 7.73 -12.89 -18.94
CA ASP A 283 9.16 -12.65 -18.88
C ASP A 283 9.86 -13.86 -18.27
N LEU A 284 10.82 -14.39 -19.01
CA LEU A 284 11.58 -15.59 -18.65
C LEU A 284 13.02 -15.26 -18.26
N ILE A 285 13.43 -13.99 -18.35
CA ILE A 285 14.78 -13.55 -18.07
C ILE A 285 14.75 -12.86 -16.70
N PRO A 286 15.37 -13.46 -15.67
CA PRO A 286 15.43 -12.82 -14.36
C PRO A 286 16.19 -11.48 -14.43
N PRO A 287 15.77 -10.48 -13.63
CA PRO A 287 16.52 -9.23 -13.52
C PRO A 287 17.91 -9.49 -12.96
N LYS A 288 18.88 -8.69 -13.43
CA LYS A 288 20.29 -8.76 -13.03
C LYS A 288 20.73 -7.45 -12.41
N LEU A 289 21.58 -7.53 -11.39
CA LEU A 289 22.28 -6.37 -10.85
C LEU A 289 23.34 -5.87 -11.84
N ILE A 290 23.38 -4.56 -12.09
CA ILE A 290 24.26 -3.89 -13.04
C ILE A 290 25.23 -2.99 -12.28
N GLY A 291 26.53 -3.25 -12.45
CA GLY A 291 27.60 -2.37 -12.00
C GLY A 291 27.92 -1.34 -13.07
N ILE A 292 28.09 -0.08 -12.65
CA ILE A 292 28.43 1.04 -13.53
C ILE A 292 29.82 1.54 -13.16
N GLN A 293 30.76 1.48 -14.10
CA GLN A 293 32.14 1.93 -13.88
C GLN A 293 32.57 2.94 -14.94
N ASP A 294 33.21 4.02 -14.52
CA ASP A 294 33.90 4.92 -15.44
C ASP A 294 35.17 4.22 -15.98
N VAL A 295 35.36 4.31 -17.29
CA VAL A 295 36.46 3.66 -18.01
C VAL A 295 37.14 4.60 -18.98
N THR A 296 38.45 4.41 -19.15
CA THR A 296 39.24 5.07 -20.18
C THR A 296 39.53 4.09 -21.32
N VAL A 297 39.11 4.43 -22.53
CA VAL A 297 39.39 3.68 -23.77
C VAL A 297 40.63 4.24 -24.45
N ALA A 298 41.65 3.38 -24.57
CA ALA A 298 42.96 3.69 -25.12
C ALA A 298 43.06 3.42 -26.63
N GLU A 299 42.25 2.50 -27.17
CA GLU A 299 42.23 2.16 -28.58
C GLU A 299 40.82 1.76 -29.05
N VAL A 300 40.47 2.18 -30.26
CA VAL A 300 39.28 1.73 -30.99
C VAL A 300 39.74 1.21 -32.35
N ALA A 301 39.45 -0.06 -32.67
CA ALA A 301 39.71 -0.66 -33.98
C ALA A 301 38.40 -0.99 -34.71
N ALA A 302 38.43 -0.93 -36.05
CA ALA A 302 37.32 -1.33 -36.91
C ALA A 302 37.75 -2.52 -37.82
N PRO A 303 37.72 -3.76 -37.31
CA PRO A 303 38.29 -4.93 -37.99
C PRO A 303 37.65 -5.22 -39.36
N ASN A 304 36.40 -4.81 -39.55
CA ASN A 304 35.62 -5.01 -40.78
C ASN A 304 35.41 -3.71 -41.57
N GLY A 305 36.22 -2.68 -41.33
CA GLY A 305 36.08 -1.34 -41.92
C GLY A 305 35.08 -0.45 -41.18
N THR A 306 35.12 0.86 -41.44
CA THR A 306 34.37 1.89 -40.69
C THR A 306 32.86 1.87 -40.92
N SER A 307 32.41 1.34 -42.06
CA SER A 307 30.98 1.15 -42.38
C SER A 307 30.34 -0.04 -41.66
N SER A 308 31.15 -0.92 -41.06
CA SER A 308 30.64 -1.98 -40.19
C SER A 308 30.26 -1.41 -38.82
N PRO A 309 29.19 -1.91 -38.16
CA PRO A 309 28.88 -1.54 -36.77
C PRO A 309 29.81 -2.19 -35.75
N ILE A 310 30.69 -3.12 -36.16
CA ILE A 310 31.60 -3.84 -35.26
C ILE A 310 32.82 -2.98 -34.92
N ARG A 311 33.16 -2.92 -33.63
CA ARG A 311 34.35 -2.25 -33.08
C ARG A 311 35.07 -3.17 -32.09
N GLU A 312 36.37 -2.99 -31.98
CA GLU A 312 37.18 -3.57 -30.90
C GLU A 312 37.71 -2.44 -30.03
N LEU A 313 37.59 -2.57 -28.71
CA LEU A 313 38.01 -1.57 -27.74
C LEU A 313 39.14 -2.13 -26.88
N THR A 314 40.21 -1.34 -26.68
CA THR A 314 41.18 -1.56 -25.61
C THR A 314 40.94 -0.53 -24.52
N TYR A 315 40.67 -0.98 -23.28
CA TYR A 315 40.25 -0.08 -22.20
C TYR A 315 40.75 -0.53 -20.81
N SER A 316 40.62 0.35 -19.82
CA SER A 316 40.82 0.04 -18.41
C SER A 316 39.76 0.72 -17.55
N ILE A 317 39.42 0.12 -16.40
CA ILE A 317 38.55 0.74 -15.40
C ILE A 317 39.34 1.76 -14.58
N ASP A 318 38.77 2.96 -14.42
CA ASP A 318 39.42 4.09 -13.79
C ASP A 318 39.51 3.90 -12.27
N THR A 319 38.42 3.40 -11.67
CA THR A 319 38.30 3.06 -10.24
C THR A 319 39.30 1.97 -9.84
N ALA A 320 40.27 2.32 -9.00
CA ALA A 320 41.39 1.43 -8.68
C ALA A 320 40.98 0.11 -8.01
N TYR A 321 40.03 0.15 -7.07
CA TYR A 321 39.56 -1.05 -6.35
C TYR A 321 38.62 -1.94 -7.17
N CYS A 322 38.15 -1.46 -8.33
CA CYS A 322 37.31 -2.21 -9.27
C CYS A 322 38.04 -2.62 -10.55
N ARG A 323 39.35 -2.36 -10.64
CA ARG A 323 40.12 -2.56 -11.86
C ARG A 323 40.18 -4.02 -12.33
N ASP A 324 40.12 -4.95 -11.38
CA ASP A 324 40.16 -6.39 -11.65
C ASP A 324 38.82 -6.97 -12.14
N MET A 325 37.78 -6.13 -12.27
CA MET A 325 36.50 -6.55 -12.85
C MET A 325 36.68 -6.87 -14.34
N THR A 326 36.43 -8.12 -14.72
CA THR A 326 36.70 -8.59 -16.08
C THR A 326 35.51 -8.34 -17.03
N PRO A 327 35.76 -8.00 -18.31
CA PRO A 327 34.70 -7.85 -19.31
C PRO A 327 33.94 -9.14 -19.58
N LYS A 328 32.68 -9.01 -19.99
CA LYS A 328 31.79 -10.12 -20.35
C LYS A 328 31.01 -9.81 -21.64
N PRO A 329 30.64 -10.81 -22.45
CA PRO A 329 29.61 -10.63 -23.46
C PRO A 329 28.30 -10.14 -22.82
N GLY A 330 27.65 -9.16 -23.44
CA GLY A 330 26.46 -8.49 -22.91
C GLY A 330 26.75 -7.17 -22.20
N ASP A 331 28.00 -6.88 -21.83
CA ASP A 331 28.37 -5.57 -21.29
C ASP A 331 28.07 -4.44 -22.29
N VAL A 332 27.72 -3.25 -21.78
CA VAL A 332 27.39 -2.09 -22.62
C VAL A 332 28.29 -0.91 -22.27
N PHE A 333 28.98 -0.39 -23.27
CA PHE A 333 29.71 0.88 -23.17
C PHE A 333 28.80 2.03 -23.60
N ASP A 334 28.62 2.98 -22.70
CA ASP A 334 27.93 4.24 -22.94
C ASP A 334 28.94 5.38 -23.13
N PHE A 335 29.01 5.87 -24.35
CA PHE A 335 29.71 7.08 -24.73
C PHE A 335 28.69 8.21 -24.89
N SER A 336 29.12 9.46 -24.76
CA SER A 336 28.23 10.63 -24.88
C SER A 336 27.33 10.65 -26.12
N ASP A 337 27.76 10.02 -27.21
CA ASP A 337 27.09 10.00 -28.52
C ASP A 337 27.02 8.61 -29.17
N ALA A 338 27.41 7.54 -28.46
CA ALA A 338 27.43 6.19 -29.00
C ALA A 338 27.21 5.11 -27.93
N LEU A 339 26.57 4.01 -28.34
CA LEU A 339 26.43 2.81 -27.53
C LEU A 339 27.07 1.62 -28.20
N LEU A 340 27.80 0.83 -27.43
CA LEU A 340 28.42 -0.41 -27.91
C LEU A 340 28.11 -1.58 -26.97
N LEU A 341 27.45 -2.60 -27.52
CA LEU A 341 27.18 -3.88 -26.85
C LEU A 341 28.32 -4.85 -27.11
N VAL A 342 28.94 -5.36 -26.06
CA VAL A 342 30.02 -6.36 -26.14
C VAL A 342 29.45 -7.68 -26.61
N THR A 343 29.99 -8.21 -27.70
CA THR A 343 29.62 -9.50 -28.29
C THR A 343 30.67 -10.57 -28.03
N ALA A 344 31.93 -10.18 -27.78
CA ALA A 344 33.00 -11.11 -27.43
C ALA A 344 34.11 -10.44 -26.60
N VAL A 345 34.75 -11.23 -25.73
CA VAL A 345 35.95 -10.84 -25.00
C VAL A 345 37.18 -11.39 -25.72
N LEU A 346 38.11 -10.52 -26.12
CA LEU A 346 39.31 -10.89 -26.85
C LEU A 346 40.53 -11.07 -25.93
N SER A 347 40.62 -10.26 -24.87
CA SER A 347 41.66 -10.36 -23.84
C SER A 347 41.17 -9.80 -22.50
N SER A 348 41.35 -10.57 -21.43
CA SER A 348 41.00 -10.19 -20.04
C SER A 348 42.16 -10.37 -19.04
N GLY A 349 43.36 -10.76 -19.49
CA GLY A 349 44.48 -11.09 -18.60
C GLY A 349 45.28 -9.90 -18.05
N ASN A 350 45.03 -8.69 -18.55
CA ASN A 350 45.70 -7.47 -18.10
C ASN A 350 44.67 -6.41 -17.70
N PRO A 351 44.48 -6.13 -16.40
CA PRO A 351 43.53 -5.12 -15.90
C PRO A 351 43.78 -3.69 -16.37
N ALA A 352 44.95 -3.39 -16.91
CA ALA A 352 45.27 -2.09 -17.51
C ALA A 352 44.99 -2.02 -19.02
N ALA A 353 44.60 -3.12 -19.67
CA ALA A 353 44.34 -3.18 -21.11
C ALA A 353 43.44 -4.37 -21.47
N TYR A 354 42.19 -4.32 -21.04
CA TYR A 354 41.16 -5.25 -21.50
C TYR A 354 40.84 -5.02 -22.98
N VAL A 355 40.60 -6.09 -23.73
CA VAL A 355 40.25 -6.02 -25.16
C VAL A 355 38.94 -6.74 -25.41
N VAL A 356 37.96 -6.02 -25.95
CA VAL A 356 36.62 -6.53 -26.26
C VAL A 356 36.23 -6.23 -27.70
N ARG A 357 35.33 -7.03 -28.25
CA ARG A 357 34.64 -6.77 -29.51
C ARG A 357 33.18 -6.50 -29.21
N GLY A 358 32.61 -5.46 -29.81
CA GLY A 358 31.20 -5.13 -29.68
C GLY A 358 30.58 -4.58 -30.95
N ARG A 359 29.25 -4.50 -30.93
CA ARG A 359 28.40 -3.92 -31.97
C ARG A 359 27.89 -2.58 -31.49
N MET A 360 27.96 -1.56 -32.35
CA MET A 360 27.30 -0.29 -32.08
C MET A 360 25.77 -0.42 -32.19
N LEU A 361 25.06 0.03 -31.16
CA LEU A 361 23.61 0.20 -31.15
C LEU A 361 23.25 1.62 -31.63
N GLU A 362 24.01 2.61 -31.19
CA GLU A 362 23.85 4.01 -31.58
C GLU A 362 25.22 4.60 -31.96
N PRO A 363 25.30 5.52 -32.94
CA PRO A 363 24.23 5.98 -33.82
C PRO A 363 23.88 4.98 -34.94
N ALA A 364 22.69 5.14 -35.53
CA ALA A 364 22.20 4.27 -36.62
C ALA A 364 23.09 4.26 -37.87
N ASP A 365 23.94 5.28 -38.09
CA ASP A 365 25.02 5.27 -39.07
C ASP A 365 26.35 4.91 -38.38
N PRO A 366 26.87 3.68 -38.58
CA PRO A 366 28.14 3.26 -38.01
C PRO A 366 29.34 4.13 -38.40
N ALA A 367 29.24 4.87 -39.51
CA ALA A 367 30.34 5.71 -39.99
C ALA A 367 30.55 6.97 -39.14
N SER A 368 29.56 7.37 -38.33
CA SER A 368 29.59 8.62 -37.53
C SER A 368 29.73 8.42 -36.02
N GLY A 369 29.70 7.17 -35.52
CA GLY A 369 29.79 6.87 -34.09
C GLY A 369 31.21 6.93 -33.55
N LEU A 370 31.81 5.77 -33.28
CA LEU A 370 33.16 5.64 -32.69
C LEU A 370 34.25 5.51 -33.77
N PRO A 371 35.06 6.55 -34.05
CA PRO A 371 36.11 6.48 -35.06
C PRO A 371 37.31 5.64 -34.59
N PRO A 372 37.95 4.85 -35.47
CA PRO A 372 39.14 4.10 -35.10
C PRO A 372 40.33 5.00 -34.76
N GLY A 373 41.12 4.61 -33.76
CA GLY A 373 42.33 5.32 -33.33
C GLY A 373 43.07 4.61 -32.20
N THR A 374 44.37 4.92 -32.06
CA THR A 374 45.26 4.39 -31.03
C THR A 374 45.79 5.51 -30.14
N GLY A 375 46.09 5.23 -28.87
CA GLY A 375 46.57 6.27 -27.94
C GLY A 375 45.50 7.30 -27.61
N LEU A 376 44.24 6.85 -27.63
CA LEU A 376 43.07 7.63 -27.25
C LEU A 376 43.01 7.77 -25.72
N SER A 377 42.19 8.71 -25.26
CA SER A 377 41.81 8.87 -23.86
C SER A 377 40.32 9.17 -23.83
N LEU A 378 39.53 8.27 -24.42
CA LEU A 378 38.10 8.45 -24.56
C LEU A 378 37.41 7.94 -23.29
N ALA A 379 36.71 8.83 -22.59
CA ALA A 379 35.93 8.45 -21.41
C ALA A 379 34.64 7.75 -21.84
N ALA A 380 34.27 6.69 -21.13
CA ALA A 380 32.99 6.00 -21.30
C ALA A 380 32.52 5.44 -19.95
N ARG A 381 31.28 4.95 -19.93
CA ARG A 381 30.74 4.17 -18.81
C ARG A 381 30.51 2.73 -19.22
N LEU A 382 31.08 1.81 -18.47
CA LEU A 382 30.84 0.38 -18.60
C LEU A 382 29.67 -0.02 -17.71
N ASN A 383 28.64 -0.60 -18.30
CA ASN A 383 27.53 -1.27 -17.62
C ASN A 383 27.76 -2.77 -17.72
N THR A 384 27.97 -3.45 -16.60
CA THR A 384 28.23 -4.90 -16.56
C THR A 384 27.32 -5.61 -15.59
N ALA A 385 26.83 -6.79 -15.98
CA ALA A 385 25.97 -7.61 -15.13
C ALA A 385 26.78 -8.37 -14.06
N TYR A 386 26.25 -8.44 -12.84
CA TYR A 386 26.81 -9.24 -11.76
C TYR A 386 26.75 -10.72 -12.10
N THR A 387 27.83 -11.44 -11.78
CA THR A 387 27.88 -12.90 -11.88
C THR A 387 28.66 -13.46 -10.69
N ILE A 388 28.51 -14.76 -10.40
CA ILE A 388 29.27 -15.42 -9.33
C ILE A 388 30.80 -15.32 -9.52
N ALA A 389 31.28 -15.12 -10.75
CA ALA A 389 32.70 -14.92 -11.03
C ALA A 389 33.26 -13.66 -10.35
N ASP A 390 32.39 -12.68 -10.06
CA ASP A 390 32.73 -11.41 -9.43
C ASP A 390 32.37 -11.37 -7.93
N ALA A 391 32.15 -12.52 -7.29
CA ALA A 391 31.77 -12.58 -5.88
C ALA A 391 32.73 -11.84 -4.93
N ASN A 392 34.02 -11.72 -5.29
CA ASN A 392 35.00 -10.97 -4.49
C ASN A 392 35.04 -9.46 -4.79
N LEU A 393 34.25 -8.99 -5.77
CA LEU A 393 34.21 -7.60 -6.26
C LEU A 393 32.80 -6.98 -6.14
N GLN A 394 31.95 -7.50 -5.25
CA GLN A 394 30.55 -7.09 -5.12
C GLN A 394 30.36 -5.59 -4.86
N VAL A 395 31.29 -4.92 -4.16
CA VAL A 395 31.22 -3.47 -3.94
C VAL A 395 31.24 -2.68 -5.27
N CYS A 396 31.86 -3.22 -6.32
CA CYS A 396 31.90 -2.60 -7.64
C CYS A 396 30.55 -2.62 -8.39
N TYR A 397 29.57 -3.33 -7.85
CA TYR A 397 28.19 -3.36 -8.37
C TYR A 397 27.26 -2.42 -7.60
N LEU A 398 27.79 -1.64 -6.66
CA LEU A 398 27.07 -0.61 -5.94
C LEU A 398 27.56 0.78 -6.36
N GLY A 399 26.62 1.70 -6.56
CA GLY A 399 26.94 3.12 -6.65
C GLY A 399 27.00 3.72 -5.25
N ILE A 400 28.15 4.27 -4.83
CA ILE A 400 28.28 4.91 -3.52
C ILE A 400 28.53 6.40 -3.72
N THR A 401 27.78 7.25 -3.02
CA THR A 401 27.94 8.70 -3.10
C THR A 401 27.93 9.31 -1.71
N PRO A 402 28.90 10.18 -1.35
CA PRO A 402 30.13 10.50 -2.08
C PRO A 402 31.05 9.29 -2.31
N ASP A 403 32.01 9.40 -3.24
CA ASP A 403 32.97 8.33 -3.51
C ASP A 403 33.73 7.92 -2.24
N PRO A 404 33.91 6.60 -1.99
CA PRO A 404 34.69 6.13 -0.85
C PRO A 404 36.15 6.59 -0.92
N VAL A 405 36.75 6.87 0.24
CA VAL A 405 38.18 7.15 0.34
C VAL A 405 38.96 5.85 0.15
N TYR A 406 39.69 5.75 -0.95
CA TYR A 406 40.54 4.60 -1.28
C TYR A 406 41.98 4.82 -0.81
N THR A 407 42.49 3.89 0.00
CA THR A 407 43.92 3.78 0.35
C THR A 407 44.38 2.33 0.10
N PRO A 408 45.40 2.08 -0.74
CA PRO A 408 45.87 0.73 -1.02
C PRO A 408 46.18 -0.06 0.26
N GLY A 409 45.73 -1.31 0.34
CA GLY A 409 45.89 -2.18 1.51
C GLY A 409 45.01 -1.85 2.70
N GLN A 410 43.99 -0.99 2.55
CA GLN A 410 43.03 -0.62 3.62
C GLN A 410 41.58 -0.75 3.12
N PRO A 411 40.60 -0.92 4.03
CA PRO A 411 39.18 -0.87 3.70
C PRO A 411 38.75 0.48 3.10
N LEU A 412 37.71 0.46 2.27
CA LEU A 412 37.12 1.66 1.69
C LEU A 412 36.39 2.46 2.78
N ALA A 413 36.83 3.69 3.01
CA ALA A 413 36.26 4.52 4.07
C ALA A 413 35.13 5.41 3.53
N LEU A 414 33.93 5.18 4.04
CA LEU A 414 32.68 5.86 3.71
C LEU A 414 32.51 7.14 4.53
N ASP A 415 31.70 8.08 4.03
CA ASP A 415 31.31 9.28 4.77
C ASP A 415 30.28 8.93 5.86
N PRO A 416 30.50 9.30 7.14
CA PRO A 416 29.62 8.92 8.25
C PRO A 416 28.22 9.54 8.23
N PHE A 417 27.99 10.59 7.44
CA PHE A 417 26.74 11.37 7.50
C PHE A 417 25.95 11.38 6.20
N ASN A 418 26.62 11.33 5.05
CA ASN A 418 26.01 11.60 3.75
C ASN A 418 26.11 10.43 2.77
N THR A 419 26.50 9.23 3.22
CA THR A 419 26.61 8.06 2.35
C THR A 419 25.23 7.63 1.84
N GLN A 420 25.09 7.61 0.53
CA GLN A 420 24.00 6.99 -0.21
C GLN A 420 24.54 5.76 -0.96
N ILE A 421 23.83 4.65 -0.89
CA ILE A 421 24.19 3.39 -1.57
C ILE A 421 23.10 3.08 -2.59
N ARG A 422 23.51 2.83 -3.83
CA ARG A 422 22.64 2.61 -4.98
C ARG A 422 22.85 1.22 -5.58
N ALA A 423 21.76 0.50 -5.82
CA ALA A 423 21.73 -0.70 -6.65
C ALA A 423 20.98 -0.39 -7.95
N THR A 424 21.50 -0.84 -9.09
CA THR A 424 20.89 -0.63 -10.41
C THR A 424 20.64 -2.00 -11.06
N PHE A 425 19.46 -2.19 -11.65
CA PHE A 425 19.04 -3.47 -12.24
C PHE A 425 18.89 -3.37 -13.76
N SER A 426 18.91 -4.52 -14.45
CA SER A 426 18.80 -4.61 -15.93
C SER A 426 17.46 -4.08 -16.46
N GLU A 427 16.44 -4.05 -15.62
CA GLU A 427 15.06 -3.74 -15.99
C GLU A 427 14.28 -3.18 -14.78
N PRO A 428 13.04 -2.70 -14.99
CA PRO A 428 12.21 -2.13 -13.93
C PRO A 428 11.85 -3.16 -12.84
N ILE A 429 12.13 -2.81 -11.59
CA ILE A 429 11.86 -3.59 -10.38
C ILE A 429 10.59 -3.07 -9.70
N ASP A 430 9.77 -3.98 -9.15
CA ASP A 430 8.62 -3.60 -8.34
C ASP A 430 9.12 -2.93 -7.05
N PRO A 431 8.89 -1.61 -6.88
CA PRO A 431 9.42 -0.86 -5.74
C PRO A 431 8.85 -1.38 -4.41
N ARG A 432 7.72 -2.09 -4.41
CA ARG A 432 7.13 -2.71 -3.21
C ARG A 432 7.97 -3.86 -2.67
N THR A 433 8.89 -4.41 -3.47
CA THR A 433 9.78 -5.51 -3.08
C THR A 433 11.16 -5.02 -2.63
N VAL A 434 11.45 -3.73 -2.77
CA VAL A 434 12.72 -3.12 -2.33
C VAL A 434 12.48 -2.39 -1.02
N THR A 435 12.98 -2.94 0.07
CA THR A 435 12.79 -2.45 1.44
C THR A 435 14.11 -2.46 2.18
N SER A 436 14.36 -1.43 3.00
CA SER A 436 15.66 -1.19 3.65
C SER A 436 15.93 -2.14 4.82
N MET A 437 14.90 -2.83 5.32
CA MET A 437 15.03 -3.79 6.41
C MET A 437 14.94 -5.26 5.97
N HIS A 438 14.49 -5.56 4.74
CA HIS A 438 14.30 -6.96 4.30
C HIS A 438 14.96 -7.35 2.99
N SER A 439 15.16 -6.43 2.05
CA SER A 439 15.66 -6.81 0.73
C SER A 439 16.84 -6.00 0.21
N PHE A 440 17.00 -4.75 0.65
CA PHE A 440 18.19 -3.93 0.44
C PHE A 440 18.73 -3.48 1.80
N VAL A 441 19.45 -4.38 2.46
CA VAL A 441 19.80 -4.23 3.88
C VAL A 441 21.25 -3.78 4.02
N VAL A 442 21.46 -2.74 4.83
CA VAL A 442 22.79 -2.30 5.26
C VAL A 442 22.96 -2.65 6.72
N THR A 443 24.04 -3.34 7.09
CA THR A 443 24.29 -3.75 8.47
C THR A 443 25.71 -3.45 8.92
N ALA A 444 25.89 -3.15 10.21
CA ALA A 444 27.22 -3.23 10.82
C ALA A 444 27.69 -4.70 10.92
N PHE A 445 28.97 -4.94 10.67
CA PHE A 445 29.58 -6.26 10.52
C PHE A 445 30.65 -6.53 11.60
N GLU A 446 30.70 -7.75 12.15
CA GLU A 446 31.63 -8.15 13.21
C GLU A 446 32.63 -9.23 12.76
N MET A 447 33.86 -9.19 13.30
CA MET A 447 34.97 -10.09 12.93
C MET A 447 35.59 -10.87 14.10
N ASP A 448 35.13 -10.70 15.35
CA ASP A 448 35.80 -11.27 16.53
C ASP A 448 35.01 -12.43 17.17
N ASP A 449 35.72 -13.50 17.52
CA ASP A 449 35.19 -14.74 18.12
C ASP A 449 34.97 -14.63 19.65
N ALA A 450 35.13 -13.43 20.23
CA ALA A 450 35.18 -13.23 21.68
C ALA A 450 33.81 -13.19 22.40
N PHE A 451 32.69 -13.17 21.66
CA PHE A 451 31.34 -13.15 22.24
C PHE A 451 30.75 -14.55 22.40
N GLY A 452 29.90 -14.74 23.43
CA GLY A 452 29.23 -16.03 23.67
C GLY A 452 28.39 -16.50 22.48
N ALA A 453 28.20 -17.82 22.34
CA ALA A 453 27.63 -18.48 21.16
C ALA A 453 26.36 -17.84 20.56
N GLU A 454 25.51 -17.25 21.40
CA GLU A 454 24.26 -16.59 21.01
C GLU A 454 24.46 -15.19 20.40
N ALA A 455 25.40 -14.37 20.90
CA ALA A 455 25.75 -13.10 20.23
C ALA A 455 26.59 -13.33 18.96
N ALA A 456 27.43 -14.37 18.95
CA ALA A 456 28.23 -14.75 17.79
C ALA A 456 27.37 -15.26 16.62
N TYR A 457 26.23 -15.90 16.91
CA TYR A 457 25.27 -16.39 15.92
C TYR A 457 24.77 -15.28 14.97
N TYR A 458 24.52 -14.08 15.49
CA TYR A 458 23.96 -12.98 14.69
C TYR A 458 25.02 -12.17 13.93
N ARG A 459 26.32 -12.43 14.13
CA ARG A 459 27.35 -11.45 13.77
C ARG A 459 28.55 -11.99 13.00
N HIS A 460 28.64 -13.32 12.80
CA HIS A 460 29.82 -13.94 12.18
C HIS A 460 29.50 -14.81 10.96
N PRO A 461 30.16 -14.60 9.80
CA PRO A 461 29.90 -15.38 8.58
C PRO A 461 30.57 -16.77 8.62
N THR A 462 31.70 -16.94 9.32
CA THR A 462 32.45 -18.21 9.26
C THR A 462 31.78 -19.32 10.07
N LEU A 463 30.83 -18.97 10.93
CA LEU A 463 30.01 -19.93 11.67
C LEU A 463 28.99 -20.62 10.74
N PHE A 464 28.66 -19.98 9.59
CA PHE A 464 27.65 -20.47 8.64
C PHE A 464 28.19 -20.44 7.19
N PRO A 465 29.15 -21.32 6.85
CA PRO A 465 29.80 -21.32 5.53
C PRO A 465 28.87 -21.68 4.36
N THR A 466 27.61 -22.07 4.62
CA THR A 466 26.60 -22.44 3.62
C THR A 466 25.31 -21.62 3.75
N GLU A 467 25.37 -20.47 4.42
CA GLU A 467 24.22 -19.58 4.64
C GLU A 467 23.75 -18.92 3.34
N SER A 468 22.42 -18.82 3.14
CA SER A 468 21.85 -18.03 2.05
C SER A 468 21.80 -16.53 2.43
N VAL A 469 21.69 -15.63 1.45
CA VAL A 469 21.56 -14.19 1.76
C VAL A 469 20.28 -13.88 2.54
N ALA A 470 19.20 -14.62 2.25
CA ALA A 470 17.94 -14.50 2.98
C ALA A 470 18.15 -14.87 4.45
N ASP A 471 18.79 -16.01 4.74
CA ASP A 471 19.10 -16.42 6.11
C ASP A 471 20.01 -15.39 6.81
N TYR A 472 21.04 -14.90 6.10
CA TYR A 472 21.93 -13.86 6.59
C TYR A 472 21.15 -12.61 6.99
N ILE A 473 20.25 -12.13 6.12
CA ILE A 473 19.39 -10.98 6.38
C ILE A 473 18.44 -11.28 7.55
N ASP A 474 17.74 -12.40 7.54
CA ASP A 474 16.68 -12.71 8.51
C ASP A 474 17.20 -12.88 9.94
N ARG A 475 18.43 -13.38 10.10
CA ARG A 475 19.07 -13.41 11.43
C ARG A 475 19.58 -12.05 11.92
N GLN A 476 19.68 -11.02 11.06
CA GLN A 476 20.08 -9.70 11.55
C GLN A 476 19.00 -9.13 12.46
N ARG A 477 19.38 -8.60 13.62
CA ARG A 477 18.41 -8.05 14.57
C ARG A 477 18.36 -6.53 14.51
N GLY A 478 17.15 -6.00 14.60
CA GLY A 478 16.89 -4.58 14.67
C GLY A 478 17.02 -3.99 16.09
N TYR A 479 17.13 -4.83 17.12
CA TYR A 479 17.51 -4.50 18.49
C TYR A 479 17.90 -5.79 19.22
N HIS A 480 18.55 -5.72 20.40
CA HIS A 480 18.76 -6.93 21.22
C HIS A 480 19.07 -6.64 22.70
N LEU A 481 18.14 -6.98 23.59
CA LEU A 481 18.30 -6.75 25.03
C LEU A 481 18.71 -8.03 25.77
N LYS A 482 20.01 -8.21 26.04
CA LYS A 482 20.46 -9.31 26.93
C LYS A 482 20.16 -9.03 28.38
N VAL A 483 19.63 -10.02 29.09
CA VAL A 483 19.36 -9.93 30.52
C VAL A 483 19.93 -11.15 31.25
N GLY A 484 20.70 -10.90 32.31
CA GLY A 484 21.26 -11.94 33.16
C GLY A 484 20.51 -12.09 34.49
N PRO A 485 20.92 -13.04 35.35
CA PRO A 485 20.29 -13.28 36.66
C PRO A 485 20.36 -12.09 37.64
N THR A 486 21.18 -11.07 37.36
CA THR A 486 21.31 -9.85 38.17
C THR A 486 20.74 -8.61 37.47
N GLY A 487 20.10 -8.79 36.31
CA GLY A 487 19.52 -7.75 35.47
C GLY A 487 20.22 -7.53 34.13
N THR A 488 19.92 -6.39 33.49
CA THR A 488 20.46 -6.07 32.16
C THR A 488 21.99 -6.12 32.17
N LEU A 489 22.55 -6.84 31.21
CA LEU A 489 24.00 -6.97 31.11
C LEU A 489 24.61 -5.67 30.58
N ALA A 490 25.80 -5.30 31.05
CA ALA A 490 26.50 -4.12 30.55
C ALA A 490 26.88 -4.24 29.05
N SER A 491 26.88 -5.47 28.52
CA SER A 491 27.14 -5.81 27.12
C SER A 491 25.87 -5.85 26.24
N SER A 492 24.72 -5.43 26.76
CA SER A 492 23.46 -5.45 26.00
C SER A 492 23.45 -4.38 24.91
N GLU A 493 22.81 -4.70 23.79
CA GLU A 493 22.74 -3.84 22.62
C GLU A 493 21.42 -3.06 22.61
N PHE A 494 21.50 -1.78 22.98
CA PHE A 494 20.31 -0.93 23.13
C PHE A 494 19.80 -0.32 21.81
N GLY A 495 20.51 -0.52 20.70
CA GLY A 495 20.10 -0.07 19.37
C GLY A 495 20.55 -1.08 18.30
N GLY A 496 19.71 -1.33 17.31
CA GLY A 496 19.97 -2.25 16.21
C GLY A 496 21.14 -1.88 15.32
N ARG A 497 21.62 -2.89 14.58
CA ARG A 497 22.71 -2.77 13.58
C ARG A 497 22.21 -2.74 12.15
N VAL A 498 20.90 -2.86 11.94
CA VAL A 498 20.27 -2.67 10.64
C VAL A 498 20.09 -1.18 10.42
N LEU A 499 20.78 -0.66 9.42
CA LEU A 499 20.73 0.74 9.01
C LEU A 499 19.65 0.87 7.94
N PHE A 500 18.56 1.56 8.29
CA PHE A 500 17.40 1.77 7.44
C PHE A 500 17.22 3.24 7.08
N GLY A 501 16.41 3.49 6.06
CA GLY A 501 16.03 4.83 5.64
C GLY A 501 15.26 4.84 4.33
N PRO A 502 14.98 6.02 3.78
CA PRO A 502 14.23 6.14 2.55
C PRO A 502 14.94 5.42 1.40
N LEU A 503 14.13 4.73 0.60
CA LEU A 503 14.55 4.09 -0.65
C LEU A 503 13.99 4.89 -1.82
N GLU A 504 14.88 5.61 -2.49
CA GLU A 504 14.52 6.41 -3.67
C GLU A 504 14.69 5.58 -4.93
N ALA A 505 13.58 5.24 -5.58
CA ALA A 505 13.58 4.68 -6.92
C ALA A 505 13.82 5.81 -7.94
N ASP A 506 14.60 5.54 -8.99
CA ASP A 506 14.62 6.40 -10.18
C ASP A 506 13.30 6.33 -10.95
N ILE A 507 13.12 7.24 -11.92
CA ILE A 507 11.89 7.30 -12.73
C ILE A 507 11.62 6.01 -13.53
N ASP A 508 12.68 5.25 -13.81
CA ASP A 508 12.60 4.00 -14.54
C ASP A 508 12.32 2.80 -13.61
N SER A 509 12.29 2.99 -12.29
CA SER A 509 12.23 1.95 -11.26
C SER A 509 13.34 0.90 -11.37
N ARG A 510 14.52 1.31 -11.86
CA ARG A 510 15.69 0.45 -12.12
C ARG A 510 16.80 0.66 -11.14
N SER A 511 16.92 1.87 -10.59
CA SER A 511 17.93 2.17 -9.60
C SER A 511 17.26 2.56 -8.30
N PHE A 512 17.71 1.95 -7.21
CA PHE A 512 17.21 2.22 -5.87
C PHE A 512 18.36 2.73 -5.05
N ALA A 513 18.15 3.85 -4.36
CA ALA A 513 19.15 4.48 -3.53
C ALA A 513 18.68 4.50 -2.08
N LEU A 514 19.42 3.81 -1.21
CA LEU A 514 19.23 3.83 0.23
C LEU A 514 20.11 4.92 0.85
N THR A 515 19.48 5.81 1.62
CA THR A 515 20.19 6.78 2.46
C THR A 515 19.86 6.49 3.92
N PRO A 516 20.74 5.81 4.69
CA PRO A 516 20.45 5.48 6.08
C PRO A 516 20.15 6.72 6.92
N LEU A 517 19.02 6.72 7.65
CA LEU A 517 18.63 7.83 8.51
C LEU A 517 19.69 8.11 9.60
N THR A 518 20.34 7.05 10.07
CA THR A 518 21.42 7.17 11.05
C THR A 518 22.74 7.65 10.46
N GLY A 519 22.86 7.79 9.14
CA GLY A 519 24.15 7.76 8.43
C GLY A 519 24.86 6.43 8.65
N MET A 520 26.16 6.36 8.32
CA MET A 520 26.98 5.18 8.62
C MET A 520 27.47 5.27 10.07
N ALA A 521 26.65 4.79 11.01
CA ALA A 521 26.91 4.88 12.45
C ALA A 521 26.93 3.50 13.11
N GLU A 522 27.91 3.30 14.00
CA GLU A 522 27.93 2.18 14.95
C GLU A 522 28.35 2.72 16.33
N PRO A 523 27.39 3.32 17.08
CA PRO A 523 27.69 4.04 18.31
C PRO A 523 27.62 3.17 19.57
N ASN A 524 27.46 1.85 19.45
CA ASN A 524 27.57 0.95 20.61
C ASN A 524 29.02 0.97 21.15
N SER A 525 29.28 0.44 22.35
CA SER A 525 30.64 0.50 22.94
C SER A 525 31.64 -0.45 22.29
N ASP A 526 31.22 -1.17 21.25
CA ASP A 526 32.01 -2.20 20.61
C ASP A 526 33.13 -1.60 19.73
N PRO A 527 34.30 -2.25 19.62
CA PRO A 527 35.46 -1.69 18.93
C PRO A 527 35.40 -1.76 17.39
N PHE A 528 34.29 -2.20 16.78
CA PHE A 528 34.20 -2.57 15.36
C PHE A 528 33.60 -1.46 14.47
N LEU A 529 33.81 -1.60 13.15
CA LEU A 529 33.68 -0.50 12.18
C LEU A 529 33.29 -0.87 10.76
N GLN A 530 32.98 -2.15 10.52
CA GLN A 530 32.73 -2.63 9.17
C GLN A 530 31.25 -2.65 8.86
N PHE A 531 30.94 -2.56 7.56
CA PHE A 531 29.57 -2.58 7.08
C PHE A 531 29.43 -3.56 5.93
N ALA A 532 28.25 -4.14 5.84
CA ALA A 532 27.85 -5.00 4.74
C ALA A 532 26.59 -4.45 4.07
N VAL A 533 26.48 -4.68 2.78
CA VAL A 533 25.29 -4.39 1.98
C VAL A 533 24.80 -5.69 1.37
N ALA A 534 23.64 -6.15 1.82
CA ALA A 534 23.02 -7.39 1.38
C ALA A 534 21.81 -7.11 0.49
N LEU A 535 21.72 -7.82 -0.64
CA LEU A 535 20.58 -7.78 -1.53
C LEU A 535 19.88 -9.15 -1.53
N ARG A 536 18.61 -9.18 -1.10
CA ARG A 536 17.80 -10.41 -1.09
C ARG A 536 17.30 -10.72 -2.49
N GLY A 537 17.79 -11.82 -3.05
CA GLY A 537 17.20 -12.45 -4.24
C GLY A 537 16.16 -13.52 -3.88
N GLY A 538 15.65 -14.22 -4.90
CA GLY A 538 14.67 -15.29 -4.72
C GLY A 538 13.23 -14.80 -4.50
N PRO A 539 12.26 -15.73 -4.33
CA PRO A 539 10.83 -15.43 -4.36
C PRO A 539 10.34 -14.40 -3.31
N ASP A 540 11.02 -14.34 -2.16
CA ASP A 540 10.71 -13.42 -1.05
C ASP A 540 11.62 -12.17 -1.07
N GLY A 541 12.37 -11.96 -2.14
CA GLY A 541 13.32 -10.86 -2.32
C GLY A 541 12.87 -9.82 -3.33
N ILE A 542 13.84 -9.16 -3.94
CA ILE A 542 13.63 -8.16 -4.98
C ILE A 542 13.10 -8.84 -6.25
N THR A 543 11.97 -8.36 -6.80
CA THR A 543 11.39 -8.88 -8.05
C THR A 543 11.19 -7.79 -9.10
N ASP A 544 11.21 -8.16 -10.37
CA ASP A 544 10.74 -7.28 -11.44
C ASP A 544 9.23 -6.98 -11.32
N MET A 545 8.72 -6.17 -12.25
CA MET A 545 7.30 -5.85 -12.35
C MET A 545 6.40 -7.06 -12.71
N ALA A 546 6.95 -8.10 -13.34
CA ALA A 546 6.24 -9.33 -13.70
C ALA A 546 6.25 -10.39 -12.56
N GLY A 547 7.05 -10.16 -11.52
CA GLY A 547 7.22 -11.04 -10.36
C GLY A 547 8.40 -12.00 -10.45
N ASN A 548 9.32 -11.87 -11.42
CA ASN A 548 10.52 -12.71 -11.43
C ASN A 548 11.54 -12.20 -10.39
N PRO A 549 12.13 -13.10 -9.60
CA PRO A 549 13.13 -12.73 -8.63
C PRO A 549 14.45 -12.35 -9.29
N VAL A 550 15.17 -11.39 -8.71
CA VAL A 550 16.52 -11.04 -9.15
C VAL A 550 17.47 -12.24 -9.04
N ASP A 551 18.22 -12.49 -10.10
CA ASP A 551 19.25 -13.52 -10.14
C ASP A 551 20.50 -13.00 -9.41
N LEU A 552 20.54 -13.25 -8.11
CA LEU A 552 21.69 -12.99 -7.25
C LEU A 552 22.28 -14.31 -6.77
N SER A 553 23.50 -14.61 -7.21
CA SER A 553 24.27 -15.76 -6.73
C SER A 553 24.99 -15.46 -5.40
N GLY A 554 24.23 -14.93 -4.44
CA GLY A 554 24.70 -14.56 -3.11
C GLY A 554 25.41 -13.21 -3.08
N PHE A 555 24.72 -12.12 -2.75
CA PHE A 555 25.24 -10.76 -2.76
C PHE A 555 25.29 -10.14 -1.34
N VAL A 556 26.49 -10.05 -0.76
CA VAL A 556 26.75 -9.42 0.55
C VAL A 556 28.07 -8.62 0.46
N ALA A 557 27.97 -7.44 -0.14
CA ALA A 557 29.10 -6.58 -0.45
C ALA A 557 29.71 -5.95 0.81
N GLY A 558 31.01 -5.67 0.80
CA GLY A 558 31.71 -4.98 1.89
C GLY A 558 32.18 -5.88 3.03
N THR A 559 31.91 -7.18 2.94
CA THR A 559 32.22 -8.15 4.00
C THR A 559 33.70 -8.55 4.04
N PRO A 560 34.28 -8.77 5.23
CA PRO A 560 35.66 -9.18 5.43
C PRO A 560 35.89 -10.69 5.31
N LEU A 561 35.43 -11.30 4.22
CA LEU A 561 35.64 -12.73 3.99
C LEU A 561 37.09 -13.03 3.57
N PRO A 562 37.66 -14.20 3.88
CA PRO A 562 39.05 -14.53 3.54
C PRO A 562 39.40 -14.46 2.05
N SER A 563 38.42 -14.59 1.15
CA SER A 563 38.60 -14.48 -0.31
C SER A 563 38.44 -13.06 -0.85
N VAL A 564 37.94 -12.13 -0.03
CA VAL A 564 37.68 -10.74 -0.40
C VAL A 564 38.89 -9.89 -0.03
N ALA A 565 39.43 -9.16 -1.00
CA ALA A 565 40.54 -8.24 -0.76
C ALA A 565 40.12 -7.14 0.23
N VAL A 566 41.06 -6.65 1.05
CA VAL A 566 40.77 -5.63 2.06
C VAL A 566 40.19 -4.35 1.43
N GLU A 567 40.59 -4.04 0.21
CA GLU A 567 40.10 -2.91 -0.59
C GLU A 567 38.66 -3.05 -1.10
N ASN A 568 38.01 -4.20 -0.88
CA ASN A 568 36.58 -4.42 -1.15
C ASN A 568 35.76 -4.55 0.15
N GLN A 569 36.36 -4.25 1.30
CA GLN A 569 35.67 -4.16 2.59
C GLN A 569 35.22 -2.70 2.84
N LEU A 570 34.08 -2.52 3.50
CA LEU A 570 33.56 -1.19 3.83
C LEU A 570 33.84 -0.84 5.30
N THR A 571 34.33 0.38 5.52
CA THR A 571 34.48 1.01 6.85
C THR A 571 33.96 2.44 6.80
N VAL A 572 33.91 3.15 7.92
CA VAL A 572 33.57 4.58 7.95
C VAL A 572 34.72 5.46 8.45
N VAL A 573 34.80 6.69 7.95
CA VAL A 573 35.72 7.72 8.45
C VAL A 573 35.33 8.12 9.88
N GLY A 574 36.34 8.29 10.75
CA GLY A 574 36.13 8.73 12.12
C GLY A 574 35.95 7.61 13.13
N GLY A 575 35.91 6.36 12.69
CA GLY A 575 35.88 5.22 13.60
C GLY A 575 34.46 4.82 14.05
N GLY A 576 34.39 3.83 14.93
CA GLY A 576 33.17 3.27 15.50
C GLY A 576 33.28 3.30 17.02
N GLY A 577 32.32 2.72 17.71
CA GLY A 577 32.42 2.68 19.15
C GLY A 577 32.20 4.05 19.80
N LEU A 578 32.92 4.28 20.91
CA LEU A 578 33.03 5.60 21.54
C LEU A 578 33.74 6.65 20.67
N THR A 579 34.48 6.22 19.64
CA THR A 579 35.19 7.15 18.73
C THR A 579 34.36 7.56 17.52
N ALA A 580 33.18 6.95 17.32
CA ALA A 580 32.33 7.22 16.17
C ALA A 580 32.04 8.72 15.99
N ALA A 581 32.27 9.22 14.77
CA ALA A 581 31.95 10.60 14.39
C ALA A 581 30.44 10.85 14.41
N ASN A 582 29.66 9.84 14.04
CA ASN A 582 28.20 9.85 14.10
C ASN A 582 27.73 8.96 15.26
N ARG A 583 26.90 9.51 16.14
CA ARG A 583 26.41 8.85 17.36
C ARG A 583 24.92 8.52 17.32
N THR A 584 24.33 8.52 16.13
CA THR A 584 22.91 8.22 15.95
C THR A 584 22.67 6.72 16.12
N LYS A 585 21.70 6.35 16.97
CA LYS A 585 21.24 4.98 17.21
C LYS A 585 20.16 4.62 16.18
N ALA A 586 20.18 3.37 15.74
CA ALA A 586 19.10 2.75 14.99
C ALA A 586 18.33 1.78 15.91
N PHE A 587 17.06 1.60 15.65
CA PHE A 587 16.21 0.55 16.22
C PHE A 587 15.26 0.13 15.12
N SER A 588 15.13 -1.16 14.86
CA SER A 588 14.13 -1.66 13.94
C SER A 588 13.37 -2.84 14.50
N LEU A 589 12.10 -2.87 14.14
CA LEU A 589 11.18 -3.97 14.28
C LEU A 589 10.89 -4.48 12.88
N ARG A 590 11.27 -5.71 12.57
CA ARG A 590 11.30 -6.24 11.21
C ARG A 590 10.13 -7.16 10.88
N ALA A 591 9.17 -7.36 11.79
CA ALA A 591 8.11 -8.33 11.62
C ALA A 591 8.59 -9.76 11.24
N ASN A 592 9.82 -10.15 11.60
CA ASN A 592 10.36 -11.47 11.25
C ASN A 592 9.71 -12.59 12.06
N GLY A 593 9.25 -12.26 13.26
CA GLY A 593 8.54 -13.13 14.19
C GLY A 593 7.61 -12.30 15.08
N LEU A 594 6.74 -12.97 15.84
CA LEU A 594 6.14 -12.32 17.02
C LEU A 594 7.16 -12.18 18.16
N ASP A 595 8.17 -13.05 18.15
CA ASP A 595 9.40 -13.04 18.94
C ASP A 595 10.52 -12.68 17.96
N GLU A 596 10.86 -11.40 17.87
CA GLU A 596 11.83 -10.81 16.92
C GLU A 596 13.26 -11.20 17.27
N ASP A 597 13.53 -11.40 18.55
CA ASP A 597 14.84 -11.66 19.09
C ASP A 597 14.98 -13.09 19.67
N ASP A 598 14.12 -13.99 19.22
CA ASP A 598 14.16 -15.46 19.40
C ASP A 598 14.55 -15.88 20.83
N ASP A 599 14.11 -15.11 21.83
CA ASP A 599 14.42 -15.32 23.25
C ASP A 599 13.34 -16.13 23.99
N GLY A 600 12.27 -16.49 23.26
CA GLY A 600 11.10 -17.19 23.73
C GLY A 600 9.99 -16.27 24.25
N GLN A 601 10.14 -14.95 24.16
CA GLN A 601 9.17 -13.95 24.58
C GLN A 601 8.76 -13.06 23.40
N PRO A 602 7.46 -12.85 23.17
CA PRO A 602 7.02 -12.04 22.05
C PRO A 602 7.08 -10.54 22.33
N GLU A 603 7.54 -9.77 21.35
CA GLU A 603 7.53 -8.31 21.31
C GLU A 603 6.15 -7.74 21.10
N TYR A 604 5.26 -8.50 20.45
CA TYR A 604 3.95 -8.03 20.02
C TYR A 604 2.82 -8.80 20.68
N THR A 605 1.75 -8.09 21.02
CA THR A 605 0.49 -8.71 21.41
C THR A 605 -0.71 -7.83 21.03
N GLY A 606 -1.92 -8.30 21.33
CA GLY A 606 -3.17 -7.63 21.00
C GLY A 606 -3.85 -8.29 19.81
N GLN A 607 -4.30 -7.51 18.84
CA GLN A 607 -5.06 -7.97 17.67
C GLN A 607 -4.14 -8.19 16.46
N VAL A 608 -3.07 -8.93 16.68
CA VAL A 608 -1.99 -9.14 15.70
C VAL A 608 -2.29 -10.34 14.80
N GLY A 609 -2.19 -10.14 13.50
CA GLY A 609 -1.96 -11.19 12.51
C GLY A 609 -0.49 -11.19 12.12
N TYR A 610 0.04 -12.37 11.77
CA TYR A 610 1.45 -12.52 11.44
C TYR A 610 1.63 -13.51 10.29
N GLN A 611 2.52 -13.11 9.38
CA GLN A 611 3.18 -13.95 8.40
C GLN A 611 4.68 -13.59 8.46
N THR A 612 5.57 -14.50 8.08
CA THR A 612 7.01 -14.22 8.15
C THR A 612 7.38 -12.97 7.37
N GLY A 613 8.01 -12.00 8.04
CA GLY A 613 8.38 -10.69 7.49
C GLY A 613 7.23 -9.69 7.36
N LYS A 614 6.02 -10.01 7.86
CA LYS A 614 4.81 -9.18 7.72
C LYS A 614 3.87 -9.30 8.92
N LEU A 615 3.65 -8.17 9.60
CA LEU A 615 2.57 -8.03 10.58
C LEU A 615 1.32 -7.47 9.92
N THR A 616 0.18 -7.97 10.35
CA THR A 616 -1.14 -7.49 9.93
C THR A 616 -2.03 -7.28 11.14
N GLY A 617 -3.19 -6.69 10.90
CA GLY A 617 -4.32 -6.80 11.82
C GLY A 617 -5.03 -8.16 11.71
N ARG A 618 -6.20 -8.25 12.35
CA ARG A 618 -7.21 -9.26 12.01
C ARG A 618 -7.63 -9.11 10.56
N ALA A 619 -8.08 -10.21 9.94
CA ALA A 619 -8.57 -10.18 8.58
C ALA A 619 -9.80 -9.26 8.45
N ALA A 620 -9.92 -8.59 7.30
CA ALA A 620 -11.11 -7.82 6.96
C ALA A 620 -12.30 -8.79 6.80
N GLU A 621 -13.27 -8.71 7.71
CA GLU A 621 -14.44 -9.60 7.74
C GLU A 621 -15.67 -8.81 8.21
N GLY A 622 -16.81 -9.08 7.60
CA GLY A 622 -18.12 -8.61 8.05
C GLY A 622 -18.92 -9.75 8.69
N PHE A 623 -19.57 -9.50 9.81
CA PHE A 623 -20.44 -10.49 10.48
C PHE A 623 -21.54 -9.81 11.27
N SER A 624 -22.63 -10.53 11.53
CA SER A 624 -23.78 -10.01 12.28
C SER A 624 -23.92 -10.73 13.63
N ARG A 625 -24.50 -10.03 14.61
CA ARG A 625 -24.90 -10.61 15.90
C ARG A 625 -26.30 -10.17 16.27
N ASP A 626 -27.09 -11.15 16.70
CA ASP A 626 -28.45 -10.97 17.15
C ASP A 626 -28.50 -10.78 18.68
N ALA A 627 -29.15 -9.71 19.11
CA ALA A 627 -29.59 -9.51 20.48
C ALA A 627 -31.10 -9.75 20.58
N ASP A 628 -31.49 -11.02 20.66
CA ASP A 628 -32.89 -11.44 20.70
C ASP A 628 -33.10 -12.67 21.60
N ASN A 629 -34.29 -13.29 21.55
CA ASN A 629 -34.64 -14.44 22.38
C ASN A 629 -33.76 -15.69 22.20
N THR A 630 -32.92 -15.76 21.16
CA THR A 630 -31.97 -16.86 20.97
C THR A 630 -30.71 -16.68 21.80
N ASN A 631 -30.35 -15.43 22.16
CA ASN A 631 -29.30 -15.15 23.12
C ASN A 631 -29.76 -15.56 24.53
N GLN A 632 -28.92 -16.29 25.27
CA GLN A 632 -29.29 -16.82 26.59
C GLN A 632 -29.68 -15.75 27.63
N TYR A 633 -29.12 -14.53 27.54
CA TYR A 633 -29.38 -13.45 28.48
C TYR A 633 -30.66 -12.71 28.14
N VAL A 634 -30.84 -12.38 26.85
CA VAL A 634 -32.07 -11.75 26.37
C VAL A 634 -33.24 -12.73 26.46
N GLY A 635 -33.06 -13.99 26.07
CA GLY A 635 -34.07 -15.05 26.15
C GLY A 635 -34.48 -15.46 27.57
N ALA A 636 -33.69 -15.13 28.60
CA ALA A 636 -34.07 -15.33 30.01
C ALA A 636 -35.09 -14.30 30.50
N GLY A 637 -35.26 -13.18 29.80
CA GLY A 637 -36.25 -12.15 30.09
C GLY A 637 -37.67 -12.54 29.66
N ILE A 638 -38.62 -11.64 29.92
CA ILE A 638 -40.02 -11.82 29.49
C ILE A 638 -40.23 -11.12 28.16
N SER A 639 -40.39 -11.90 27.09
CA SER A 639 -40.79 -11.34 25.79
C SER A 639 -42.17 -10.68 25.88
N VAL A 640 -42.24 -9.43 25.41
CA VAL A 640 -43.49 -8.66 25.42
C VAL A 640 -44.29 -9.01 24.18
N ASN A 641 -45.44 -9.67 24.35
CA ASN A 641 -46.36 -10.01 23.27
C ASN A 641 -47.64 -9.19 23.40
N ALA A 642 -48.41 -9.08 22.30
CA ALA A 642 -49.67 -8.34 22.26
C ALA A 642 -50.71 -8.75 23.34
N SER A 643 -50.58 -9.95 23.93
CA SER A 643 -51.45 -10.47 25.00
C SER A 643 -50.85 -10.42 26.41
N THR A 644 -49.53 -10.21 26.57
CA THR A 644 -48.83 -10.11 27.86
C THR A 644 -48.41 -8.68 28.20
N VAL A 645 -48.77 -7.72 27.34
CA VAL A 645 -48.54 -6.28 27.56
C VAL A 645 -49.10 -5.88 28.94
N PRO A 646 -48.26 -5.40 29.88
CA PRO A 646 -48.75 -4.77 31.09
C PRO A 646 -49.75 -3.65 30.73
N VAL A 647 -50.65 -3.30 31.64
CA VAL A 647 -51.73 -2.30 31.45
C VAL A 647 -51.20 -0.88 31.09
N TRP A 648 -49.88 -0.71 31.00
CA TRP A 648 -49.15 0.42 30.41
C TRP A 648 -48.74 0.06 28.97
N ASN A 649 -49.56 0.43 27.97
CA ASN A 649 -49.25 0.17 26.56
C ASN A 649 -47.85 0.71 26.20
N PRO A 650 -46.94 -0.10 25.63
CA PRO A 650 -45.58 0.32 25.35
C PRO A 650 -45.61 1.48 24.34
N PRO A 651 -44.70 2.46 24.50
CA PRO A 651 -44.55 3.55 23.56
C PRO A 651 -44.32 3.00 22.13
N TYR A 652 -44.87 3.65 21.09
CA TYR A 652 -44.57 3.31 19.67
C TYR A 652 -43.17 3.77 19.26
N ALA A 653 -42.43 4.37 20.19
CA ALA A 653 -41.07 4.78 20.01
C ALA A 653 -40.19 3.57 19.60
N PRO A 654 -39.19 3.77 18.72
CA PRO A 654 -38.79 5.05 18.14
C PRO A 654 -39.68 5.54 16.98
N LEU A 655 -40.58 4.72 16.44
CA LEU A 655 -41.36 4.99 15.23
C LEU A 655 -42.68 5.76 15.50
N SER A 656 -42.61 6.96 16.09
CA SER A 656 -43.79 7.78 16.36
C SER A 656 -44.00 8.91 15.33
N PRO A 657 -45.14 8.98 14.61
CA PRO A 657 -45.46 10.09 13.71
C PRO A 657 -45.65 11.44 14.42
N ALA A 658 -45.95 11.43 15.72
CA ALA A 658 -45.97 12.61 16.59
C ALA A 658 -44.57 13.02 17.09
N GLY A 659 -43.54 12.32 16.61
CA GLY A 659 -42.13 12.55 16.91
C GLY A 659 -41.67 11.81 18.17
N ALA A 660 -40.39 11.46 18.22
CA ALA A 660 -39.79 10.78 19.35
C ALA A 660 -38.26 10.99 19.42
N VAL A 661 -37.72 10.93 20.64
CA VAL A 661 -36.30 10.71 20.90
C VAL A 661 -36.19 9.53 21.84
N VAL A 662 -35.41 8.51 21.47
CA VAL A 662 -35.22 7.29 22.26
C VAL A 662 -33.74 7.01 22.39
N MET A 663 -33.30 6.70 23.59
CA MET A 663 -32.02 6.04 23.83
C MET A 663 -32.23 4.64 24.36
N THR A 664 -31.43 3.71 23.86
CA THR A 664 -31.36 2.33 24.36
C THR A 664 -29.91 1.88 24.44
N THR A 665 -29.64 0.90 25.31
CA THR A 665 -28.31 0.32 25.49
C THR A 665 -28.29 -1.16 25.16
N ILE A 666 -27.21 -1.59 24.51
CA ILE A 666 -26.94 -2.99 24.16
C ILE A 666 -25.61 -3.37 24.80
N ARG A 667 -25.62 -4.32 25.74
CA ARG A 667 -24.40 -4.75 26.43
C ARG A 667 -23.66 -5.77 25.56
N PRO A 668 -22.34 -5.94 25.78
CA PRO A 668 -21.54 -6.94 25.07
C PRO A 668 -22.15 -8.34 25.02
N HIS A 669 -22.58 -8.85 26.18
CA HIS A 669 -23.13 -10.20 26.28
C HIS A 669 -24.54 -10.34 25.68
N ASP A 670 -25.29 -9.25 25.52
CA ASP A 670 -26.58 -9.27 24.83
C ASP A 670 -26.41 -9.65 23.34
N LEU A 671 -25.22 -9.40 22.78
CA LEU A 671 -24.80 -9.80 21.43
C LEU A 671 -23.90 -11.06 21.42
N GLY A 672 -23.75 -11.71 22.57
CA GLY A 672 -22.94 -12.93 22.71
C GLY A 672 -21.43 -12.69 22.80
N PHE A 673 -20.97 -11.45 23.01
CA PHE A 673 -19.55 -11.15 23.23
C PHE A 673 -19.14 -11.35 24.70
N GLY A 674 -17.91 -11.84 24.90
CA GLY A 674 -17.24 -11.87 26.19
C GLY A 674 -16.62 -10.51 26.56
N TYR A 675 -16.21 -10.37 27.81
CA TYR A 675 -15.59 -9.12 28.30
C TYR A 675 -14.06 -9.10 28.21
N ARG A 676 -13.43 -10.25 27.94
CA ARG A 676 -11.96 -10.42 27.94
C ARG A 676 -11.39 -10.91 26.61
N ASN A 677 -12.25 -11.19 25.63
CA ASN A 677 -11.81 -11.71 24.34
C ASN A 677 -11.27 -10.58 23.46
N LEU A 678 -9.96 -10.54 23.27
CA LEU A 678 -9.27 -9.58 22.40
C LEU A 678 -9.81 -9.58 20.96
N GLY A 679 -10.26 -10.74 20.46
CA GLY A 679 -10.85 -10.88 19.13
C GLY A 679 -12.17 -10.11 18.95
N GLU A 680 -12.77 -9.64 20.04
CA GLU A 680 -14.09 -8.98 20.06
C GLU A 680 -14.00 -7.49 20.42
N PHE A 681 -12.81 -6.90 20.46
CA PHE A 681 -12.63 -5.45 20.67
C PHE A 681 -12.48 -4.71 19.35
N ASN A 682 -12.60 -3.39 19.37
CA ASN A 682 -12.48 -2.52 18.18
C ASN A 682 -13.37 -3.02 17.03
N LEU A 683 -14.66 -3.16 17.30
CA LEU A 683 -15.63 -3.63 16.31
C LEU A 683 -16.35 -2.42 15.71
N ASP A 684 -16.26 -2.26 14.40
CA ASP A 684 -16.94 -1.17 13.71
C ASP A 684 -18.38 -1.57 13.40
N VAL A 685 -19.34 -0.84 13.96
CA VAL A 685 -20.76 -1.00 13.64
C VAL A 685 -21.03 -0.39 12.27
N ALA A 686 -21.44 -1.23 11.32
CA ALA A 686 -21.69 -0.85 9.92
C ALA A 686 -23.17 -0.87 9.54
N GLY A 687 -24.01 -1.54 10.34
CA GLY A 687 -25.44 -1.67 10.08
C GLY A 687 -26.19 -2.13 11.32
N MET A 688 -27.50 -1.93 11.30
CA MET A 688 -28.42 -2.40 12.34
C MET A 688 -29.79 -2.72 11.74
N SER A 689 -30.40 -3.81 12.22
CA SER A 689 -31.76 -4.21 11.89
C SER A 689 -32.59 -4.38 13.17
N TRP A 690 -33.91 -4.28 13.05
CA TRP A 690 -34.83 -4.43 14.19
C TRP A 690 -35.90 -5.48 13.91
N VAL A 691 -36.34 -6.16 14.96
CA VAL A 691 -37.41 -7.16 14.88
C VAL A 691 -38.77 -6.49 15.05
N PRO A 692 -39.71 -6.60 14.10
CA PRO A 692 -41.07 -6.13 14.28
C PRO A 692 -41.84 -6.96 15.31
N LEU A 693 -42.66 -6.31 16.14
CA LEU A 693 -43.53 -6.99 17.09
C LEU A 693 -44.42 -8.03 16.38
N GLY A 694 -44.24 -9.31 16.71
CA GLY A 694 -44.94 -10.41 16.06
C GLY A 694 -44.55 -10.67 14.60
N GLY A 695 -43.43 -10.11 14.12
CA GLY A 695 -42.92 -10.30 12.76
C GLY A 695 -43.70 -9.56 11.66
N VAL A 696 -44.54 -8.59 12.02
CA VAL A 696 -45.42 -7.87 11.08
C VAL A 696 -45.07 -6.39 11.03
N VAL A 697 -44.99 -5.85 9.81
CA VAL A 697 -44.87 -4.39 9.54
C VAL A 697 -46.00 -3.91 8.64
N PHE A 698 -46.32 -2.63 8.77
CA PHE A 698 -47.22 -1.89 7.89
C PHE A 698 -46.41 -0.85 7.12
N ASP A 699 -46.67 -0.75 5.81
CA ASP A 699 -45.96 0.20 4.94
C ASP A 699 -46.13 1.64 5.45
N ASP A 700 -45.02 2.35 5.59
CA ASP A 700 -45.01 3.70 6.16
C ASP A 700 -43.75 4.49 5.76
N LEU A 701 -43.78 5.82 5.88
CA LEU A 701 -42.67 6.71 5.50
C LEU A 701 -42.40 7.80 6.53
N TYR A 702 -41.21 7.80 7.11
CA TYR A 702 -40.74 8.88 7.97
C TYR A 702 -39.84 9.81 7.14
N PRO A 703 -40.24 11.08 6.89
CA PRO A 703 -39.48 11.97 6.02
C PRO A 703 -38.07 12.29 6.54
N ARG A 704 -37.87 12.21 7.85
CA ARG A 704 -36.57 12.35 8.51
C ARG A 704 -36.51 11.48 9.75
N PHE A 705 -35.54 10.59 9.79
CA PHE A 705 -35.23 9.67 10.88
C PHE A 705 -33.71 9.57 10.97
N SER A 706 -33.17 9.62 12.19
CA SER A 706 -31.73 9.50 12.39
C SER A 706 -31.39 8.57 13.54
N LEU A 707 -30.20 7.98 13.44
CA LEU A 707 -29.57 7.16 14.47
C LEU A 707 -28.20 7.74 14.77
N ALA A 708 -27.90 7.89 16.06
CA ALA A 708 -26.55 8.14 16.55
C ALA A 708 -26.10 7.00 17.47
N LEU A 709 -24.81 6.68 17.41
CA LEU A 709 -24.17 5.65 18.23
C LEU A 709 -23.12 6.26 19.15
N ALA A 710 -22.99 5.73 20.37
CA ALA A 710 -21.98 6.16 21.34
C ALA A 710 -21.60 5.00 22.31
N HIS A 711 -20.54 5.16 23.11
CA HIS A 711 -20.34 4.37 24.32
C HIS A 711 -21.24 4.91 25.44
N ALA A 712 -22.01 4.02 26.07
CA ALA A 712 -22.87 4.39 27.18
C ALA A 712 -22.03 4.66 28.45
N LYS A 713 -22.31 5.78 29.12
CA LYS A 713 -21.74 6.11 30.42
C LYS A 713 -22.26 5.21 31.54
N TYR A 714 -23.52 4.78 31.43
CA TYR A 714 -24.18 3.94 32.41
C TYR A 714 -24.49 2.55 31.85
N MET A 715 -24.18 1.53 32.64
CA MET A 715 -24.46 0.14 32.32
C MET A 715 -25.61 -0.38 33.17
N PRO A 716 -26.69 -0.93 32.57
CA PRO A 716 -27.76 -1.57 33.32
C PRO A 716 -27.30 -2.86 34.04
N ASP A 717 -27.43 -2.88 35.37
CA ASP A 717 -27.24 -4.04 36.25
C ASP A 717 -28.57 -4.69 36.62
N GLU A 718 -28.63 -6.00 36.46
CA GLU A 718 -29.77 -6.88 36.72
C GLU A 718 -29.65 -7.65 38.05
N GLN A 719 -28.59 -7.41 38.83
CA GLN A 719 -28.38 -8.13 40.09
C GLN A 719 -29.42 -7.75 41.15
N VAL A 720 -30.10 -8.78 41.70
CA VAL A 720 -31.13 -8.66 42.74
C VAL A 720 -30.68 -9.35 44.03
N ILE A 721 -30.60 -8.62 45.15
CA ILE A 721 -30.41 -9.18 46.50
C ILE A 721 -31.65 -8.90 47.33
N ASN A 722 -32.22 -9.94 47.96
CA ASN A 722 -33.43 -9.84 48.79
C ASN A 722 -34.62 -9.14 48.10
N GLY A 723 -34.76 -9.29 46.78
CA GLY A 723 -35.83 -8.68 45.99
C GLY A 723 -35.62 -7.20 45.63
N VAL A 724 -34.43 -6.64 45.87
CA VAL A 724 -34.06 -5.25 45.53
C VAL A 724 -32.83 -5.26 44.63
N ILE A 725 -32.82 -4.39 43.61
CA ILE A 725 -31.65 -4.17 42.76
C ILE A 725 -30.54 -3.55 43.62
N ILE A 726 -29.32 -4.11 43.53
CA ILE A 726 -28.21 -3.73 44.42
C ILE A 726 -27.84 -2.24 44.31
N TRP A 727 -27.94 -1.68 43.11
CA TRP A 727 -27.61 -0.28 42.87
C TRP A 727 -28.88 0.54 42.67
N PRO A 728 -29.22 1.47 43.59
CA PRO A 728 -30.23 2.46 43.28
C PRO A 728 -29.71 3.28 42.08
N PHE A 729 -30.54 3.46 41.05
CA PHE A 729 -30.20 4.12 39.76
C PHE A 729 -29.45 3.27 38.72
N SER A 730 -29.65 1.95 38.69
CA SER A 730 -29.10 1.07 37.65
C SER A 730 -29.61 1.42 36.24
N GLY A 731 -28.68 1.63 35.29
CA GLY A 731 -28.96 1.92 33.88
C GLY A 731 -28.95 3.42 33.52
N LEU A 732 -29.61 3.75 32.41
CA LEU A 732 -29.67 5.11 31.85
C LEU A 732 -30.38 6.12 32.79
N VAL A 733 -29.91 7.36 32.80
CA VAL A 733 -30.43 8.46 33.63
C VAL A 733 -31.31 9.42 32.83
N THR A 734 -32.22 10.13 33.52
CA THR A 734 -33.21 11.00 32.87
C THR A 734 -32.88 12.51 32.95
N GLU A 735 -31.68 12.90 33.39
CA GLU A 735 -31.27 14.31 33.50
C GLU A 735 -31.23 15.00 32.12
N SER A 736 -30.64 14.32 31.13
CA SER A 736 -30.68 14.67 29.72
C SER A 736 -30.31 13.44 28.89
N PHE A 737 -30.59 13.48 27.58
CA PHE A 737 -30.06 12.45 26.69
C PHE A 737 -28.53 12.45 26.69
N ASP A 738 -27.89 13.63 26.69
CA ASP A 738 -26.42 13.75 26.62
C ASP A 738 -25.71 13.27 27.90
N ALA A 739 -26.38 13.30 29.05
CA ALA A 739 -25.83 12.82 30.32
C ALA A 739 -25.45 11.32 30.28
N ASN A 740 -25.99 10.56 29.34
CA ASN A 740 -25.77 9.13 29.16
C ASN A 740 -24.63 8.80 28.19
N ILE A 741 -24.09 9.78 27.48
CA ILE A 741 -22.91 9.63 26.63
C ILE A 741 -21.67 9.71 27.53
N LEU A 742 -20.63 8.94 27.23
CA LEU A 742 -19.37 8.95 28.01
C LEU A 742 -18.79 10.38 28.16
N GLY A 743 -19.00 11.26 27.16
CA GLY A 743 -19.11 12.72 27.37
C GLY A 743 -17.82 13.51 27.26
N TYR A 744 -16.86 13.07 26.43
CA TYR A 744 -15.64 13.82 26.13
C TYR A 744 -15.70 14.40 24.71
N PRO A 745 -15.10 15.58 24.43
CA PRO A 745 -15.13 16.19 23.10
C PRO A 745 -14.68 15.25 21.97
N ASP A 746 -13.75 14.34 22.28
CA ASP A 746 -13.18 13.38 21.34
C ASP A 746 -13.97 12.05 21.28
N PHE A 747 -14.91 11.82 22.20
CA PHE A 747 -15.68 10.58 22.36
C PHE A 747 -17.19 10.86 22.57
N ASP A 748 -17.76 11.67 21.69
CA ASP A 748 -19.19 12.00 21.64
C ASP A 748 -19.97 11.02 20.75
N GLU A 749 -21.29 11.16 20.68
CA GLU A 749 -22.12 10.38 19.76
C GLU A 749 -21.82 10.69 18.28
N LYS A 750 -21.88 9.67 17.43
CA LYS A 750 -21.74 9.79 15.99
C LYS A 750 -23.06 9.50 15.30
N ILE A 751 -23.58 10.46 14.53
CA ILE A 751 -24.74 10.23 13.66
C ILE A 751 -24.31 9.32 12.51
N VAL A 752 -24.85 8.12 12.46
CA VAL A 752 -24.52 7.12 11.42
C VAL A 752 -25.44 7.22 10.21
N PHE A 753 -26.64 7.78 10.35
CA PHE A 753 -27.47 8.26 9.24
C PHE A 753 -28.46 9.34 9.72
N ASP A 754 -28.83 10.25 8.82
CA ASP A 754 -29.96 11.18 8.96
C ASP A 754 -30.64 11.33 7.60
N SER A 755 -31.73 10.58 7.40
CA SER A 755 -32.36 10.42 6.08
C SER A 755 -33.85 10.09 6.21
N SER A 756 -34.54 9.93 5.08
CA SER A 756 -35.92 9.41 5.09
C SER A 756 -35.91 7.89 5.31
N TYR A 757 -36.80 7.39 6.16
CA TYR A 757 -36.96 5.95 6.39
C TYR A 757 -38.29 5.43 5.87
N SER A 758 -38.23 4.59 4.83
CA SER A 758 -39.40 3.92 4.23
C SER A 758 -39.48 2.49 4.76
N ILE A 759 -40.57 2.18 5.45
CA ILE A 759 -40.90 0.85 5.94
C ILE A 759 -41.73 0.15 4.87
N SER A 760 -41.32 -1.05 4.48
CA SER A 760 -42.09 -1.91 3.59
C SER A 760 -41.97 -3.36 4.01
N SER A 761 -43.09 -4.09 3.93
CA SER A 761 -43.10 -5.55 4.12
C SER A 761 -42.22 -6.31 3.12
N LEU A 762 -41.88 -5.72 1.97
CA LEU A 762 -41.00 -6.33 0.96
C LEU A 762 -39.53 -6.37 1.40
N ASN A 763 -39.14 -5.54 2.37
CA ASN A 763 -37.76 -5.43 2.85
C ASN A 763 -37.51 -6.32 4.08
N LEU A 764 -38.50 -7.11 4.51
CA LEU A 764 -38.32 -8.06 5.60
C LEU A 764 -37.38 -9.20 5.17
N PHE A 765 -36.46 -9.55 6.04
CA PHE A 765 -35.62 -10.74 5.91
C PHE A 765 -35.69 -11.58 7.18
N THR A 766 -35.09 -12.77 7.16
CA THR A 766 -34.97 -13.65 8.33
C THR A 766 -33.50 -13.70 8.72
N SER A 767 -33.18 -13.35 9.95
CA SER A 767 -31.81 -13.42 10.50
C SER A 767 -31.39 -14.86 10.78
N ASP A 768 -30.12 -15.05 11.13
CA ASP A 768 -29.56 -16.36 11.51
C ASP A 768 -30.21 -16.92 12.79
N SER A 769 -30.69 -16.07 13.69
CA SER A 769 -31.53 -16.48 14.83
C SER A 769 -32.92 -17.01 14.44
N GLY A 770 -33.34 -16.83 13.18
CA GLY A 770 -34.64 -17.26 12.67
C GLY A 770 -35.77 -16.26 12.90
N ASN A 771 -35.48 -15.07 13.44
CA ASN A 771 -36.45 -14.00 13.62
C ASN A 771 -36.60 -13.16 12.34
N THR A 772 -37.81 -12.66 12.08
CA THR A 772 -38.04 -11.75 10.97
C THR A 772 -37.60 -10.33 11.34
N MET A 773 -36.74 -9.73 10.52
CA MET A 773 -36.09 -8.44 10.77
C MET A 773 -36.37 -7.45 9.64
N LEU A 774 -36.27 -6.15 9.96
CA LEU A 774 -36.28 -5.06 8.98
C LEU A 774 -35.01 -4.21 9.14
N PRO A 775 -34.26 -3.94 8.06
CA PRO A 775 -33.07 -3.12 8.14
C PRO A 775 -33.42 -1.64 8.40
N LEU A 776 -32.52 -0.96 9.11
CA LEU A 776 -32.50 0.50 9.17
C LEU A 776 -31.87 1.07 7.88
N PRO A 777 -31.96 2.39 7.63
CA PRO A 777 -31.24 3.02 6.52
C PRO A 777 -29.72 2.72 6.56
N ASP A 778 -29.12 2.63 5.38
CA ASP A 778 -27.68 2.42 5.21
C ASP A 778 -26.88 3.50 5.96
N PHE A 779 -25.83 3.05 6.64
CA PHE A 779 -24.95 3.94 7.38
C PHE A 779 -24.08 4.73 6.41
N GLN A 780 -23.92 6.03 6.68
CA GLN A 780 -23.00 6.91 5.95
C GLN A 780 -21.55 6.70 6.41
N ASP A 781 -21.37 6.24 7.65
CA ASP A 781 -20.10 5.98 8.29
C ASP A 781 -20.23 4.87 9.35
N THR A 782 -19.15 4.15 9.63
CA THR A 782 -19.09 3.19 10.73
C THR A 782 -18.83 3.85 12.08
N TYR A 783 -19.14 3.14 13.17
CA TYR A 783 -18.82 3.56 14.54
C TYR A 783 -18.01 2.48 15.28
N THR A 784 -16.79 2.81 15.72
CA THR A 784 -15.93 1.86 16.46
C THR A 784 -16.43 1.69 17.90
N TRP A 785 -17.01 0.53 18.19
CA TRP A 785 -17.41 0.12 19.52
C TRP A 785 -16.35 -0.76 20.19
N ARG A 786 -16.40 -0.84 21.52
CA ARG A 786 -15.41 -1.56 22.36
C ARG A 786 -13.99 -1.08 22.05
N ASP A 787 -13.82 0.24 22.04
CA ASP A 787 -12.67 0.92 21.48
C ASP A 787 -11.52 1.02 22.49
N THR A 788 -10.39 0.39 22.18
CA THR A 788 -9.19 0.39 23.02
C THR A 788 -8.33 1.67 22.90
N THR A 789 -8.72 2.66 22.08
CA THR A 789 -8.07 3.98 22.12
C THR A 789 -8.53 4.82 23.30
N ILE A 790 -9.77 4.63 23.76
CA ILE A 790 -10.32 5.39 24.89
C ILE A 790 -9.53 4.99 26.14
N PRO A 791 -8.66 5.88 26.65
CA PRO A 791 -7.74 5.47 27.71
C PRO A 791 -8.48 5.10 28.99
N PRO A 792 -7.96 4.15 29.79
CA PRO A 792 -8.53 3.84 31.10
C PRO A 792 -8.61 5.05 32.03
N SER A 793 -7.86 6.13 31.81
CA SER A 793 -8.00 7.38 32.57
C SER A 793 -9.35 8.09 32.34
N TYR A 794 -9.93 7.98 31.15
CA TYR A 794 -11.24 8.54 30.80
C TYR A 794 -12.41 7.68 31.31
N THR A 795 -12.19 6.38 31.48
CA THR A 795 -13.19 5.42 31.98
C THR A 795 -13.01 5.05 33.46
N GLY A 796 -11.84 5.38 34.05
CA GLY A 796 -11.49 5.33 35.46
C GLY A 796 -10.32 4.38 35.80
N THR A 797 -9.14 4.91 36.15
CA THR A 797 -8.21 4.22 37.07
C THR A 797 -8.77 4.29 38.50
N ALA A 798 -8.36 3.37 39.38
CA ALA A 798 -8.64 3.14 40.82
C ALA A 798 -9.57 4.05 41.66
N GLU A 799 -9.87 5.30 41.32
CA GLU A 799 -10.68 6.25 42.11
C GLU A 799 -11.77 7.02 41.31
N SER A 800 -11.94 6.83 40.00
CA SER A 800 -12.98 7.57 39.24
C SER A 800 -14.41 6.96 39.36
N PRO A 801 -15.49 7.74 39.55
CA PRO A 801 -16.86 7.25 39.75
C PRO A 801 -17.71 7.18 38.45
N LEU A 802 -17.10 7.09 37.26
CA LEU A 802 -17.79 7.50 36.01
C LEU A 802 -18.55 6.40 35.26
N SER A 803 -18.33 5.11 35.53
CA SER A 803 -19.24 4.02 35.11
C SER A 803 -20.00 3.46 36.31
N ILE A 804 -21.31 3.68 36.45
CA ILE A 804 -22.04 3.32 37.68
C ILE A 804 -22.60 1.87 37.66
N GLY A 805 -22.11 1.00 36.76
CA GLY A 805 -22.65 -0.37 36.61
C GLY A 805 -21.60 -1.49 36.63
N ALA A 806 -22.05 -2.71 36.93
CA ALA A 806 -21.27 -3.96 36.87
C ALA A 806 -21.94 -4.97 35.92
N ALA A 807 -21.17 -5.92 35.38
CA ALA A 807 -21.74 -7.03 34.62
C ALA A 807 -22.63 -7.91 35.52
N THR A 808 -23.71 -8.44 34.95
CA THR A 808 -24.77 -9.14 35.68
C THR A 808 -24.24 -10.38 36.40
N SER A 809 -24.77 -10.68 37.59
CA SER A 809 -24.34 -11.84 38.39
C SER A 809 -24.67 -13.21 37.77
N THR A 810 -25.50 -13.22 36.72
CA THR A 810 -25.91 -14.40 35.94
C THR A 810 -24.98 -14.70 34.77
N HIS A 811 -24.04 -13.79 34.46
CA HIS A 811 -22.96 -14.04 33.51
C HIS A 811 -21.84 -14.87 34.19
N PRO A 812 -21.15 -15.79 33.48
CA PRO A 812 -20.01 -16.54 34.03
C PRO A 812 -18.91 -15.65 34.61
N ASP A 813 -18.71 -14.48 34.01
CA ASP A 813 -17.79 -13.42 34.47
C ASP A 813 -18.47 -12.39 35.40
N ALA A 814 -19.50 -12.79 36.15
CA ALA A 814 -20.18 -11.95 37.13
C ALA A 814 -19.21 -11.21 38.08
N GLY A 815 -19.42 -9.89 38.27
CA GLY A 815 -18.58 -9.09 39.16
C GLY A 815 -17.18 -8.79 38.62
N LEU A 816 -16.98 -8.91 37.29
CA LEU A 816 -15.68 -8.70 36.63
C LEU A 816 -15.05 -7.34 36.94
N TYR A 817 -15.89 -6.31 36.92
CA TYR A 817 -15.52 -4.92 37.17
C TYR A 817 -16.33 -4.42 38.35
N GLY A 818 -15.68 -3.77 39.31
CA GLY A 818 -16.37 -3.02 40.34
C GLY A 818 -17.10 -1.81 39.74
N ALA A 819 -18.09 -1.27 40.46
CA ALA A 819 -18.70 0.00 40.09
C ALA A 819 -17.61 1.08 39.95
N GLY A 820 -17.67 1.84 38.85
CA GLY A 820 -16.70 2.88 38.48
C GLY A 820 -15.47 2.34 37.75
N LYS A 821 -15.38 1.03 37.48
CA LYS A 821 -14.16 0.37 36.98
C LYS A 821 -14.33 -0.34 35.65
N ALA A 822 -15.49 -0.23 34.99
CA ALA A 822 -15.70 -0.81 33.68
C ALA A 822 -14.91 -0.01 32.61
N PRO A 823 -13.96 -0.63 31.90
CA PRO A 823 -13.19 0.04 30.86
C PRO A 823 -14.03 0.22 29.59
N SER A 824 -13.56 1.01 28.61
CA SER A 824 -14.32 1.29 27.37
C SER A 824 -14.75 0.05 26.59
N ILE A 825 -13.95 -1.02 26.61
CA ILE A 825 -14.29 -2.31 26.01
C ILE A 825 -15.51 -2.98 26.65
N ALA A 826 -15.85 -2.61 27.89
CA ALA A 826 -16.98 -3.18 28.62
C ALA A 826 -18.24 -2.31 28.55
N LEU A 827 -18.12 -1.07 28.08
CA LEU A 827 -19.25 -0.13 28.02
C LEU A 827 -20.29 -0.58 26.98
N PRO A 828 -21.60 -0.49 27.29
CA PRO A 828 -22.65 -0.79 26.33
C PRO A 828 -22.60 0.10 25.09
N LEU A 829 -23.08 -0.41 23.96
CA LEU A 829 -23.39 0.39 22.78
C LEU A 829 -24.67 1.18 23.09
N LEU A 830 -24.59 2.50 22.98
CA LEU A 830 -25.72 3.42 23.14
C LEU A 830 -26.26 3.79 21.76
N ALA A 831 -27.54 3.53 21.53
CA ALA A 831 -28.23 3.90 20.30
C ALA A 831 -29.27 4.99 20.59
N ARG A 832 -29.13 6.15 19.95
CA ARG A 832 -30.06 7.29 20.04
C ARG A 832 -30.84 7.43 18.74
N PHE A 833 -32.12 7.08 18.77
CA PHE A 833 -33.04 7.27 17.67
C PHE A 833 -33.73 8.63 17.76
N ARG A 834 -33.84 9.34 16.63
CA ARG A 834 -34.63 10.56 16.50
C ARG A 834 -35.63 10.40 15.36
N CYS A 835 -36.91 10.52 15.70
CA CYS A 835 -38.00 10.53 14.75
C CYS A 835 -38.62 11.93 14.74
N TYR A 836 -38.54 12.62 13.60
CA TYR A 836 -39.12 13.95 13.46
C TYR A 836 -40.63 13.85 13.19
N PRO A 837 -41.45 14.69 13.83
CA PRO A 837 -42.90 14.60 13.70
C PRO A 837 -43.36 14.94 12.28
N ARG A 838 -44.34 14.17 11.81
CA ARG A 838 -45.04 14.40 10.52
C ARG A 838 -46.55 14.57 10.67
N GLY A 839 -47.09 14.41 11.88
CA GLY A 839 -48.50 14.65 12.15
C GLY A 839 -48.95 14.26 13.55
N GLU A 840 -50.19 14.59 13.89
CA GLU A 840 -50.85 14.27 15.16
C GLU A 840 -51.54 12.90 15.07
N ARG A 841 -50.74 11.84 15.03
CA ARG A 841 -51.23 10.46 14.96
C ARG A 841 -50.30 9.47 15.65
N LEU A 842 -50.86 8.36 16.09
CA LEU A 842 -50.10 7.25 16.68
C LEU A 842 -49.34 6.47 15.59
N GLY A 843 -48.24 5.83 15.98
CA GLY A 843 -47.52 4.90 15.13
C GLY A 843 -48.31 3.60 14.91
N THR A 844 -47.99 2.88 13.83
CA THR A 844 -48.56 1.56 13.53
C THR A 844 -47.52 0.44 13.69
N ASN A 845 -46.25 0.74 13.44
CA ASN A 845 -45.13 -0.18 13.58
C ASN A 845 -44.54 -0.13 15.00
N LYS A 846 -44.12 -1.28 15.52
CA LYS A 846 -43.53 -1.42 16.86
C LYS A 846 -42.36 -2.38 16.84
N PHE A 847 -41.33 -2.07 17.61
CA PHE A 847 -40.20 -2.96 17.81
C PHE A 847 -40.58 -4.05 18.81
N GLN A 848 -40.11 -5.27 18.58
CA GLN A 848 -40.18 -6.37 19.53
C GLN A 848 -39.26 -6.06 20.72
N THR A 849 -39.74 -6.34 21.93
CA THR A 849 -38.98 -6.08 23.15
C THR A 849 -38.98 -7.26 24.10
N THR A 850 -38.02 -7.25 25.02
CA THR A 850 -37.98 -8.12 26.20
C THR A 850 -37.77 -7.28 27.45
N ALA A 851 -38.51 -7.61 28.51
CA ALA A 851 -38.26 -7.08 29.85
C ALA A 851 -37.23 -7.97 30.55
N LEU A 852 -36.04 -7.44 30.81
CA LEU A 852 -34.89 -8.23 31.27
C LEU A 852 -34.94 -8.64 32.76
N LEU A 853 -35.84 -8.07 33.57
CA LEU A 853 -36.10 -8.54 34.95
C LEU A 853 -37.51 -9.10 35.11
N THR A 854 -37.59 -10.37 35.53
CA THR A 854 -38.83 -11.16 35.69
C THR A 854 -39.58 -10.86 36.99
N GLN A 855 -38.91 -10.34 38.03
CA GLN A 855 -39.46 -10.30 39.39
C GLN A 855 -40.29 -9.06 39.72
N ASN A 856 -40.30 -7.99 38.91
CA ASN A 856 -41.20 -6.84 39.06
C ASN A 856 -41.27 -6.03 37.75
N VAL A 857 -42.15 -6.38 36.81
CA VAL A 857 -42.43 -5.60 35.57
C VAL A 857 -43.11 -4.23 35.87
N GLN A 858 -43.11 -3.80 37.14
CA GLN A 858 -43.69 -2.55 37.64
C GLN A 858 -42.62 -1.54 38.09
N THR A 859 -41.32 -1.85 37.96
CA THR A 859 -40.24 -0.92 38.27
C THR A 859 -39.64 -0.33 36.98
N SER A 860 -39.32 0.96 36.99
CA SER A 860 -38.62 1.68 35.92
C SER A 860 -37.11 1.37 35.84
N VAL A 861 -36.66 0.33 36.55
CA VAL A 861 -35.25 -0.05 36.70
C VAL A 861 -35.08 -1.56 36.54
N PRO A 862 -33.93 -2.03 36.02
CA PRO A 862 -32.83 -1.23 35.49
C PRO A 862 -33.20 -0.56 34.17
N ALA A 863 -32.75 0.68 33.99
CA ALA A 863 -33.15 1.52 32.86
C ALA A 863 -32.37 1.15 31.59
N PHE A 864 -32.91 0.24 30.78
CA PHE A 864 -32.35 -0.10 29.45
C PHE A 864 -32.74 0.91 28.39
N ARG A 865 -33.85 1.62 28.60
CA ARG A 865 -34.39 2.60 27.68
C ARG A 865 -34.84 3.86 28.41
N ILE A 866 -34.57 5.01 27.79
CA ILE A 866 -35.13 6.31 28.14
C ILE A 866 -35.70 6.97 26.89
N TYR A 867 -36.79 7.71 27.03
CA TYR A 867 -37.47 8.23 25.84
C TYR A 867 -38.32 9.47 26.12
N SER A 868 -38.59 10.18 25.03
CA SER A 868 -39.63 11.18 24.86
C SER A 868 -40.44 10.79 23.64
N GLU A 869 -41.74 10.58 23.79
CA GLU A 869 -42.62 10.21 22.68
C GLU A 869 -43.82 11.15 22.60
N GLY A 870 -44.11 11.65 21.40
CA GLY A 870 -45.32 12.40 21.15
C GLY A 870 -46.57 11.53 21.23
N GLY A 871 -47.65 12.08 21.79
CA GLY A 871 -48.89 11.33 22.04
C GLY A 871 -50.07 12.23 22.40
N GLN A 872 -51.22 11.60 22.62
CA GLN A 872 -52.46 12.28 23.00
C GLN A 872 -52.72 12.11 24.50
N ASP A 873 -52.94 13.20 25.22
CA ASP A 873 -53.25 13.16 26.65
C ASP A 873 -54.74 12.80 26.93
N ALA A 874 -55.09 12.63 28.21
CA ALA A 874 -56.44 12.26 28.63
C ALA A 874 -57.52 13.29 28.25
N SER A 875 -57.13 14.52 27.90
CA SER A 875 -58.03 15.58 27.41
C SER A 875 -58.17 15.62 25.89
N GLY A 876 -57.46 14.75 25.18
CA GLY A 876 -57.46 14.67 23.73
C GLY A 876 -56.48 15.65 23.05
N GLN A 877 -55.62 16.34 23.80
CA GLN A 877 -54.62 17.25 23.23
C GLN A 877 -53.38 16.47 22.78
N TRP A 878 -52.86 16.84 21.60
CA TRP A 878 -51.63 16.26 21.06
C TRP A 878 -50.40 17.01 21.54
N HIS A 879 -49.44 16.24 22.07
CA HIS A 879 -48.14 16.73 22.46
C HIS A 879 -47.10 16.12 21.51
N GLN A 880 -46.53 16.93 20.64
CA GLN A 880 -45.47 16.49 19.73
C GLN A 880 -44.10 16.59 20.39
N VAL A 881 -43.24 15.60 20.11
CA VAL A 881 -41.82 15.66 20.44
C VAL A 881 -41.04 16.08 19.20
N ILE A 882 -40.20 17.11 19.32
CA ILE A 882 -39.31 17.53 18.23
C ILE A 882 -37.89 17.28 18.70
N PRO A 883 -37.13 16.36 18.06
CA PRO A 883 -35.73 16.16 18.38
C PRO A 883 -34.94 17.47 18.41
N ASP A 884 -33.98 17.56 19.33
CA ASP A 884 -33.09 18.72 19.52
C ASP A 884 -33.80 20.03 19.97
N ASN A 885 -35.10 19.97 20.29
CA ASN A 885 -35.88 21.09 20.81
C ASN A 885 -36.30 20.87 22.27
N ALA A 886 -35.66 21.58 23.20
CA ALA A 886 -35.92 21.46 24.63
C ALA A 886 -37.37 21.75 25.04
N ALA A 887 -38.02 22.73 24.40
CA ALA A 887 -39.40 23.11 24.69
C ALA A 887 -40.42 22.06 24.19
N LYS A 888 -39.96 21.09 23.40
CA LYS A 888 -40.76 20.02 22.81
C LYS A 888 -40.19 18.64 23.17
N GLY A 889 -39.60 18.50 24.36
CA GLY A 889 -39.14 17.20 24.89
C GLY A 889 -37.99 16.54 24.10
N GLY A 890 -37.31 17.29 23.22
CA GLY A 890 -36.27 16.76 22.34
C GLY A 890 -34.89 16.61 22.95
N THR A 891 -34.62 17.21 24.11
CA THR A 891 -33.29 17.24 24.75
C THR A 891 -33.26 16.55 26.12
N GLN A 892 -34.43 16.28 26.71
CA GLN A 892 -34.57 15.59 27.99
C GLN A 892 -35.67 14.52 27.88
N PRO A 893 -35.47 13.33 28.48
CA PRO A 893 -36.50 12.29 28.56
C PRO A 893 -37.71 12.78 29.37
N VAL A 894 -38.89 12.77 28.75
CA VAL A 894 -40.16 13.18 29.41
C VAL A 894 -41.24 12.09 29.39
N GLY A 895 -40.94 10.91 28.83
CA GLY A 895 -41.92 9.84 28.65
C GLY A 895 -42.86 10.11 27.48
N GLY A 896 -44.00 9.43 27.48
CA GLY A 896 -45.04 9.52 26.46
C GLY A 896 -46.44 9.43 27.07
N TYR A 897 -47.41 8.95 26.29
CA TYR A 897 -48.80 8.85 26.72
C TYR A 897 -49.39 7.48 26.41
N VAL A 898 -50.08 6.89 27.38
CA VAL A 898 -50.75 5.58 27.25
C VAL A 898 -51.95 5.70 26.32
N VAL A 899 -52.00 4.84 25.30
CA VAL A 899 -53.12 4.80 24.34
C VAL A 899 -54.43 4.43 25.03
N GLY A 900 -55.48 5.21 24.76
CA GLY A 900 -56.83 4.97 25.25
C GLY A 900 -57.12 5.58 26.63
N THR A 901 -56.11 5.78 27.49
CA THR A 901 -56.27 6.46 28.79
C THR A 901 -55.66 7.85 28.82
N GLY A 902 -54.68 8.14 27.95
CA GLY A 902 -53.97 9.41 27.86
C GLY A 902 -53.15 9.76 29.11
N GLN A 903 -52.87 8.76 29.96
CA GLN A 903 -52.03 8.94 31.14
C GLN A 903 -50.55 9.06 30.72
N PRO A 904 -49.77 9.97 31.33
CA PRO A 904 -48.35 10.06 31.06
C PRO A 904 -47.63 8.76 31.49
N THR A 905 -46.62 8.36 30.73
CA THR A 905 -45.72 7.25 31.10
C THR A 905 -44.48 7.78 31.81
N ASP A 906 -43.80 6.92 32.54
CA ASP A 906 -42.45 7.24 33.03
C ASP A 906 -41.49 7.46 31.85
N PRO A 907 -40.45 8.29 32.01
CA PRO A 907 -39.44 8.57 30.98
C PRO A 907 -38.42 7.44 30.78
N THR A 908 -38.53 6.36 31.55
CA THR A 908 -37.60 5.23 31.56
C THR A 908 -38.31 3.90 31.83
N ASP A 909 -37.79 2.82 31.26
CA ASP A 909 -38.30 1.46 31.47
C ASP A 909 -37.21 0.39 31.28
N PRO A 910 -37.47 -0.86 31.73
CA PRO A 910 -36.53 -1.98 31.59
C PRO A 910 -36.66 -2.73 30.25
N LEU A 911 -37.17 -2.09 29.19
CA LEU A 911 -37.38 -2.75 27.90
C LEU A 911 -36.12 -2.70 27.05
N PHE A 912 -35.73 -3.88 26.58
CA PHE A 912 -34.65 -4.11 25.63
C PHE A 912 -35.22 -4.35 24.24
N TYR A 913 -34.73 -3.66 23.21
CA TYR A 913 -35.15 -3.90 21.82
C TYR A 913 -34.42 -5.07 21.20
N TRP A 914 -35.16 -5.93 20.49
CA TRP A 914 -34.52 -6.96 19.67
C TRP A 914 -33.94 -6.34 18.42
N THR A 915 -32.67 -6.62 18.18
CA THR A 915 -31.89 -6.01 17.12
C THR A 915 -30.82 -6.96 16.65
N GLU A 916 -30.50 -6.89 15.36
CA GLU A 916 -29.28 -7.42 14.78
C GLU A 916 -28.33 -6.24 14.56
N VAL A 917 -27.05 -6.45 14.84
CA VAL A 917 -25.99 -5.47 14.62
C VAL A 917 -24.97 -6.06 13.67
N ASP A 918 -24.70 -5.35 12.59
CA ASP A 918 -23.69 -5.71 11.60
C ASP A 918 -22.35 -5.07 11.97
N PHE A 919 -21.34 -5.91 12.09
CA PHE A 919 -19.97 -5.53 12.43
C PHE A 919 -19.04 -5.74 11.27
N VAL A 920 -18.03 -4.88 11.17
CA VAL A 920 -16.88 -5.08 10.29
C VAL A 920 -15.57 -5.01 11.08
N LEU A 921 -14.65 -5.91 10.77
CA LEU A 921 -13.29 -5.95 11.32
C LEU A 921 -12.37 -5.03 10.51
N LYS A 922 -12.57 -3.73 10.67
CA LYS A 922 -11.78 -2.71 9.99
C LYS A 922 -10.53 -2.32 10.78
N VAL A 923 -10.67 -2.11 12.09
CA VAL A 923 -9.55 -1.68 12.95
C VAL A 923 -8.98 -2.84 13.75
N SER A 924 -7.65 -2.97 13.75
CA SER A 924 -6.91 -3.86 14.66
C SER A 924 -5.78 -3.13 15.33
N ARG A 925 -5.58 -3.36 16.63
CA ARG A 925 -4.51 -2.72 17.41
C ARG A 925 -3.58 -3.72 18.05
N VAL A 926 -2.29 -3.49 17.81
CA VAL A 926 -1.17 -4.26 18.33
C VAL A 926 -0.33 -3.33 19.18
N TYR A 927 0.23 -3.82 20.27
CA TYR A 927 1.15 -3.06 21.09
C TYR A 927 2.35 -3.90 21.46
N THR A 928 3.47 -3.22 21.70
CA THR A 928 4.72 -3.86 22.04
C THR A 928 4.95 -3.93 23.55
N HIS A 929 5.95 -4.70 23.97
CA HIS A 929 6.60 -4.47 25.26
C HIS A 929 7.39 -3.15 25.27
N TRP A 930 8.04 -2.80 26.39
CA TRP A 930 8.86 -1.59 26.51
C TRP A 930 10.28 -1.82 26.01
N PHE A 931 10.76 -0.94 25.14
CA PHE A 931 12.15 -0.92 24.67
C PHE A 931 12.96 0.14 25.42
N ASP A 932 14.22 -0.17 25.72
CA ASP A 932 15.19 0.79 26.29
C ASP A 932 15.93 1.51 25.16
N MET A 933 15.87 2.84 25.13
CA MET A 933 16.59 3.66 24.14
C MET A 933 18.10 3.77 24.45
N GLY A 934 18.57 3.20 25.55
CA GLY A 934 19.96 3.27 26.03
C GLY A 934 20.32 4.60 26.71
N GLY A 935 19.41 5.56 26.73
CA GLY A 935 19.58 6.87 27.37
C GLY A 935 18.32 7.73 27.24
N THR A 936 18.33 8.91 27.85
CA THR A 936 17.20 9.85 27.81
C THR A 936 17.15 10.63 26.51
N LEU A 937 15.95 10.81 25.94
CA LEU A 937 15.72 11.58 24.73
C LEU A 937 15.53 13.08 25.05
N GLY A 938 16.52 13.90 24.72
CA GLY A 938 16.51 15.35 24.82
C GLY A 938 15.89 16.06 23.61
N PRO A 939 15.65 17.38 23.67
CA PRO A 939 15.10 18.16 22.55
C PRO A 939 15.98 18.12 21.29
N GLY A 940 15.37 17.87 20.13
CA GLY A 940 16.02 17.81 18.81
C GLY A 940 16.92 16.60 18.60
N GLN A 941 16.66 15.50 19.29
CA GLN A 941 17.44 14.26 19.23
C GLN A 941 16.82 13.17 18.36
N VAL A 942 15.51 13.21 18.11
CA VAL A 942 14.86 12.38 17.11
C VAL A 942 15.41 12.75 15.74
N VAL A 943 15.83 11.74 14.98
CA VAL A 943 16.37 11.89 13.63
C VAL A 943 15.33 11.52 12.58
N GLY A 944 14.59 10.43 12.79
CA GLY A 944 13.54 10.04 11.86
C GLY A 944 12.90 8.70 12.19
N VAL A 945 11.83 8.40 11.45
CA VAL A 945 11.08 7.14 11.49
C VAL A 945 10.98 6.62 10.06
N GLN A 946 11.21 5.33 9.86
CA GLN A 946 10.99 4.64 8.58
C GLN A 946 9.88 3.60 8.77
N LEU A 947 8.89 3.61 7.88
CA LEU A 947 7.80 2.63 7.83
C LEU A 947 7.90 1.85 6.53
N GLU A 948 7.79 0.53 6.59
CA GLU A 948 7.81 -0.36 5.43
C GLU A 948 6.56 -1.27 5.45
N PRO A 949 5.76 -1.33 4.38
CA PRO A 949 5.80 -0.41 3.25
C PRO A 949 5.41 1.01 3.68
N GLU A 950 5.94 2.01 2.98
CA GLU A 950 5.59 3.41 3.23
C GLU A 950 4.06 3.61 3.13
N ILE A 951 3.53 4.64 3.79
CA ILE A 951 2.08 4.89 3.84
C ILE A 951 1.46 4.96 2.44
N GLY A 952 2.17 5.53 1.46
CA GLY A 952 1.71 5.62 0.06
C GLY A 952 1.69 4.27 -0.69
N ASN A 953 2.40 3.27 -0.17
CA ASN A 953 2.52 1.93 -0.76
C ASN A 953 1.69 0.88 -0.01
N GLN A 954 0.90 1.29 0.98
CA GLN A 954 -0.09 0.41 1.60
C GLN A 954 -1.11 -0.08 0.56
N PRO A 955 -1.65 -1.30 0.70
CA PRO A 955 -2.73 -1.78 -0.15
C PRO A 955 -3.88 -0.75 -0.24
N VAL A 956 -4.48 -0.63 -1.42
CA VAL A 956 -5.47 0.43 -1.70
C VAL A 956 -6.61 0.39 -0.67
N GLY A 957 -6.91 1.56 -0.09
CA GLY A 957 -7.97 1.73 0.91
C GLY A 957 -7.56 1.36 2.34
N THR A 958 -6.33 0.88 2.55
CA THR A 958 -5.81 0.48 3.87
C THR A 958 -4.84 1.52 4.42
N SER A 959 -4.58 1.49 5.73
CA SER A 959 -3.53 2.30 6.35
C SER A 959 -2.97 1.67 7.62
N VAL A 960 -1.73 2.05 7.94
CA VAL A 960 -1.07 1.75 9.22
C VAL A 960 -0.78 3.06 9.93
N GLN A 961 -1.15 3.14 11.20
CA GLN A 961 -0.80 4.24 12.09
C GLN A 961 0.09 3.73 13.21
N ILE A 962 1.21 4.41 13.43
CA ILE A 962 2.13 4.13 14.54
C ILE A 962 1.96 5.21 15.61
N GLU A 963 1.86 4.77 16.85
CA GLU A 963 1.79 5.63 18.02
C GLU A 963 2.86 5.20 19.03
N TYR A 964 3.38 6.17 19.77
CA TYR A 964 4.46 6.02 20.71
C TYR A 964 4.04 6.57 22.07
N ARG A 965 4.66 6.05 23.12
CA ARG A 965 4.68 6.71 24.42
C ARG A 965 5.97 6.39 25.16
N GLY A 966 6.34 7.28 26.08
CA GLY A 966 7.58 7.15 26.85
C GLY A 966 7.36 6.85 28.33
N ALA A 967 8.37 6.25 28.95
CA ALA A 967 8.48 6.08 30.40
C ALA A 967 9.90 6.44 30.87
N VAL A 968 9.99 6.96 32.10
CA VAL A 968 11.28 7.35 32.71
C VAL A 968 12.01 6.12 33.25
N GLN A 969 11.27 5.19 33.85
CA GLN A 969 11.82 3.97 34.45
C GLN A 969 10.93 2.78 34.11
N VAL A 970 11.57 1.72 33.60
CA VAL A 970 11.00 0.39 33.47
C VAL A 970 12.02 -0.60 34.03
N ASP A 971 11.59 -1.54 34.86
CA ASP A 971 12.46 -2.52 35.51
C ASP A 971 11.94 -3.96 35.46
N HIS A 972 12.77 -4.88 35.95
CA HIS A 972 12.53 -6.32 35.95
C HIS A 972 12.65 -6.90 37.39
N PRO A 973 12.08 -8.08 37.67
CA PRO A 973 12.27 -8.77 38.96
C PRO A 973 13.69 -9.35 39.11
N ASN A 974 13.99 -9.97 40.26
CA ASN A 974 15.31 -10.51 40.59
C ASN A 974 15.79 -11.66 39.67
N ASN A 975 14.93 -12.30 38.87
CA ASN A 975 15.38 -13.18 37.78
C ASN A 975 14.49 -13.04 36.51
N PRO A 976 14.85 -12.16 35.58
CA PRO A 976 14.10 -11.90 34.35
C PRO A 976 14.08 -13.06 33.35
N THR A 977 14.95 -14.07 33.53
CA THR A 977 14.99 -15.26 32.65
C THR A 977 13.94 -16.31 33.02
N THR A 978 13.33 -16.22 34.22
CA THR A 978 12.30 -17.15 34.69
C THR A 978 10.95 -16.49 34.89
N ASP A 979 10.92 -15.18 35.07
CA ASP A 979 9.71 -14.37 35.21
C ASP A 979 9.70 -13.27 34.13
N PRO A 980 8.80 -13.34 33.15
CA PRO A 980 8.64 -12.31 32.13
C PRO A 980 8.46 -10.93 32.75
N SER A 981 9.09 -9.93 32.14
CA SER A 981 9.11 -8.53 32.60
C SER A 981 8.56 -7.60 31.51
N PRO A 982 8.15 -6.35 31.85
CA PRO A 982 7.70 -5.38 30.86
C PRO A 982 8.74 -5.01 29.78
N LEU A 983 10.02 -5.38 29.97
CA LEU A 983 11.11 -5.18 29.00
C LEU A 983 11.34 -6.37 28.07
N LEU A 984 10.77 -7.53 28.39
CA LEU A 984 11.06 -8.79 27.70
C LEU A 984 9.86 -9.38 27.01
N SER A 985 8.63 -9.13 27.47
CA SER A 985 7.47 -9.81 26.90
C SER A 985 6.24 -8.93 26.85
N ALA A 986 5.63 -8.82 25.68
CA ALA A 986 4.34 -8.17 25.49
C ALA A 986 3.19 -9.09 25.88
N ALA A 987 3.37 -10.41 25.81
CA ALA A 987 2.31 -11.38 26.10
C ALA A 987 1.91 -11.43 27.58
N THR A 988 2.76 -10.95 28.49
CA THR A 988 2.55 -11.05 29.93
C THR A 988 2.60 -9.70 30.63
N GLY A 989 1.58 -9.44 31.44
CA GLY A 989 1.52 -8.27 32.32
C GLY A 989 1.09 -6.96 31.68
N PHE A 990 0.61 -7.03 30.44
CA PHE A 990 -0.09 -5.93 29.79
C PHE A 990 -1.59 -6.22 29.71
N GLY A 991 -2.39 -5.25 30.14
CA GLY A 991 -3.83 -5.24 29.92
C GLY A 991 -4.18 -4.93 28.45
N PHE A 992 -5.47 -4.96 28.13
CA PHE A 992 -6.00 -4.81 26.77
C PHE A 992 -5.74 -3.46 26.08
N TYR A 993 -5.20 -2.49 26.81
CA TYR A 993 -4.86 -1.14 26.36
C TYR A 993 -3.35 -0.95 26.13
N GLY A 994 -2.56 -2.01 26.34
CA GLY A 994 -1.10 -1.95 26.37
C GLY A 994 -0.53 -1.36 27.66
N ASP A 995 -1.37 -1.15 28.69
CA ASP A 995 -0.95 -0.69 30.01
C ASP A 995 -0.44 -1.85 30.86
N TYR A 996 0.69 -1.63 31.54
CA TYR A 996 1.29 -2.64 32.41
C TYR A 996 0.50 -2.74 33.73
N ASP A 997 -0.01 -3.94 34.06
CA ASP A 997 -0.96 -4.17 35.16
C ASP A 997 -0.52 -5.27 36.16
N ASN A 998 0.70 -5.81 36.01
CA ASN A 998 1.18 -6.98 36.76
C ASN A 998 2.25 -6.64 37.82
N ALA A 999 2.55 -7.60 38.70
CA ALA A 999 3.42 -7.47 39.87
C ALA A 999 4.91 -7.79 39.61
N SER A 1000 5.30 -8.24 38.40
CA SER A 1000 6.67 -8.68 38.08
C SER A 1000 7.50 -7.58 37.39
N GLY A 1001 8.10 -6.70 38.19
CA GLY A 1001 8.73 -5.46 37.69
C GLY A 1001 7.76 -4.27 37.72
N GLN A 1002 8.23 -3.10 37.31
CA GLN A 1002 7.53 -1.82 37.41
C GLN A 1002 7.71 -0.98 36.15
N VAL A 1003 6.67 -0.21 35.82
CA VAL A 1003 6.67 0.84 34.80
C VAL A 1003 6.28 2.14 35.51
N SER A 1004 7.17 3.14 35.48
CA SER A 1004 6.83 4.50 35.93
C SER A 1004 5.70 5.06 35.10
N THR A 1005 4.89 5.98 35.64
CA THR A 1005 3.76 6.61 34.93
C THR A 1005 4.10 6.94 33.47
N PRO A 1006 3.52 6.22 32.50
CA PRO A 1006 3.74 6.47 31.08
C PRO A 1006 3.21 7.84 30.66
N GLY A 1007 3.81 8.41 29.61
CA GLY A 1007 3.20 9.50 28.86
C GLY A 1007 1.96 9.05 28.10
N ASP A 1008 1.20 10.02 27.60
CA ASP A 1008 0.09 9.77 26.67
C ASP A 1008 0.60 9.23 25.34
N TRP A 1009 -0.26 8.51 24.61
CA TRP A 1009 0.03 8.06 23.25
C TRP A 1009 0.08 9.25 22.28
N THR A 1010 1.09 9.28 21.42
CA THR A 1010 1.26 10.28 20.36
C THR A 1010 1.66 9.62 19.04
N SER A 1011 1.19 10.15 17.91
CA SER A 1011 1.63 9.71 16.58
C SER A 1011 2.94 10.35 16.11
N ASP A 1012 3.46 11.35 16.84
CA ASP A 1012 4.71 12.03 16.52
C ASP A 1012 5.81 11.60 17.50
N PHE A 1013 6.86 10.95 16.99
CA PHE A 1013 7.96 10.49 17.83
C PHE A 1013 8.73 11.66 18.49
N THR A 1014 8.69 12.87 17.90
CA THR A 1014 9.34 14.06 18.47
C THR A 1014 8.67 14.56 19.75
N ASP A 1015 7.41 14.21 19.98
CA ASP A 1015 6.68 14.57 21.22
C ASP A 1015 7.25 13.85 22.46
N LEU A 1016 8.09 12.82 22.29
CA LEU A 1016 8.76 12.16 23.41
C LEU A 1016 10.00 12.92 23.92
N GLU A 1017 10.47 13.93 23.18
CA GLU A 1017 11.69 14.67 23.50
C GLU A 1017 11.52 15.60 24.73
N GLY A 1018 12.57 15.70 25.55
CA GLY A 1018 12.60 16.65 26.67
C GLY A 1018 11.80 16.24 27.91
N HIS A 1019 11.19 15.05 27.89
CA HIS A 1019 10.43 14.49 29.01
C HIS A 1019 11.26 13.59 29.95
N ASN A 1020 12.56 13.41 29.67
CA ASN A 1020 13.45 12.45 30.33
C ASN A 1020 13.02 10.99 30.17
N TYR A 1021 12.23 10.69 29.13
CA TYR A 1021 11.90 9.31 28.79
C TYR A 1021 13.16 8.59 28.31
N ARG A 1022 13.37 7.39 28.86
CA ARG A 1022 14.42 6.44 28.46
C ARG A 1022 13.82 5.23 27.77
N PHE A 1023 12.61 4.87 28.14
CA PHE A 1023 11.91 3.71 27.59
C PHE A 1023 10.80 4.17 26.68
N LEU A 1024 10.53 3.40 25.63
CA LEU A 1024 9.44 3.65 24.70
C LEU A 1024 8.57 2.40 24.53
N GLN A 1025 7.28 2.60 24.30
CA GLN A 1025 6.35 1.56 23.88
C GLN A 1025 5.68 1.99 22.59
N ILE A 1026 5.41 1.02 21.71
CA ILE A 1026 4.84 1.25 20.38
C ILE A 1026 3.44 0.63 20.33
N ARG A 1027 2.50 1.35 19.71
CA ARG A 1027 1.19 0.84 19.31
C ARG A 1027 1.05 0.97 17.80
N ILE A 1028 0.61 -0.11 17.17
CA ILE A 1028 0.41 -0.23 15.72
C ILE A 1028 -1.09 -0.42 15.50
N THR A 1029 -1.70 0.50 14.77
CA THR A 1029 -3.11 0.42 14.36
C THR A 1029 -3.18 0.10 12.87
N PHE A 1030 -3.75 -1.07 12.54
CA PHE A 1030 -4.06 -1.49 11.19
C PHE A 1030 -5.50 -1.10 10.85
N VAL A 1031 -5.70 -0.45 9.71
CA VAL A 1031 -7.01 -0.08 9.18
C VAL A 1031 -7.19 -0.76 7.82
N ASN A 1032 -8.07 -1.75 7.76
CA ASN A 1032 -8.36 -2.52 6.57
C ASN A 1032 -9.39 -1.83 5.66
N ASP A 1033 -9.41 -2.20 4.38
CA ASP A 1033 -10.49 -1.89 3.45
C ASP A 1033 -11.42 -3.08 3.36
N VAL A 1034 -12.54 -3.00 4.07
CA VAL A 1034 -13.51 -4.11 4.14
C VAL A 1034 -14.26 -4.28 2.83
N ASP A 1035 -14.49 -3.22 2.06
CA ASP A 1035 -15.24 -3.28 0.80
C ASP A 1035 -14.45 -4.03 -0.28
N ARG A 1036 -13.12 -3.91 -0.26
CA ARG A 1036 -12.20 -4.61 -1.18
C ARG A 1036 -11.59 -5.88 -0.59
N GLY A 1037 -11.75 -6.13 0.70
CA GLY A 1037 -11.10 -7.22 1.42
C GLY A 1037 -9.58 -7.05 1.57
N ASN A 1038 -9.05 -5.82 1.40
CA ASN A 1038 -7.63 -5.55 1.52
C ASN A 1038 -7.24 -5.38 3.00
N GLN A 1039 -6.07 -5.91 3.36
CA GLN A 1039 -5.53 -5.79 4.71
C GLN A 1039 -4.36 -4.82 4.74
N ALA A 1040 -4.28 -4.00 5.79
CA ALA A 1040 -3.10 -3.20 6.06
C ALA A 1040 -1.94 -4.12 6.49
N VAL A 1041 -0.72 -3.78 6.09
CA VAL A 1041 0.48 -4.60 6.33
C VAL A 1041 1.63 -3.74 6.87
N LEU A 1042 2.44 -4.33 7.74
CA LEU A 1042 3.66 -3.73 8.26
C LEU A 1042 4.78 -4.76 8.11
N ASP A 1043 5.69 -4.48 7.18
CA ASP A 1043 6.89 -5.28 6.94
C ASP A 1043 8.01 -4.85 7.89
N GLY A 1044 8.12 -3.55 8.21
CA GLY A 1044 9.15 -3.05 9.11
C GLY A 1044 8.89 -1.65 9.67
N LEU A 1045 9.42 -1.38 10.86
CA LEU A 1045 9.38 -0.09 11.53
C LEU A 1045 10.78 0.24 12.07
N GLY A 1046 11.33 1.37 11.66
CA GLY A 1046 12.64 1.85 12.06
C GLY A 1046 12.56 3.19 12.80
N LEU A 1047 13.27 3.34 13.92
CA LEU A 1047 13.38 4.56 14.71
C LEU A 1047 14.85 4.98 14.85
N ALA A 1048 15.16 6.23 14.51
CA ALA A 1048 16.51 6.78 14.61
C ALA A 1048 16.55 7.99 15.55
N TRP A 1049 17.50 8.01 16.48
CA TRP A 1049 17.70 9.12 17.42
C TRP A 1049 19.16 9.27 17.85
N ARG A 1050 19.50 10.41 18.44
CA ARG A 1050 20.80 10.70 19.04
C ARG A 1050 20.69 10.63 20.55
N LEU A 1051 21.72 10.10 21.21
CA LEU A 1051 21.84 10.23 22.67
C LEU A 1051 22.62 11.52 23.01
N GLY A 1052 22.15 12.23 24.04
CA GLY A 1052 22.74 13.48 24.53
C GLY A 1052 24.08 13.33 25.23
#